data_AF-A0A838J1K4-F1
#
_entry.id   AF-A0A838J1K4-F1
#
_cell.length_a   1.000
_cell.length_b   1.000
_cell.length_c   1.000
_cell.angle_alpha   90.00
_cell.angle_beta   90.00
_cell.angle_gamma   90.00
#
_symmetry.space_group_name_H-M   'P 1'
#
loop_
_entity.id
_entity.type
_entity.pdbx_description
1 polymer ?
#
loop_
_entity_poly.entity_id
_entity_poly.type
_entity_poly.pdbx_seq_one_letter_code
_entity_poly.pdbx_strand_id
1 'polypeptide(L)'
;MGFMHAVTQKLFLVPYLQLQRCFFQPVRFNESLGSPALSRRFSIILTLIPVLFLCSFPPTILLRMSIFLLLPDLFPHYALQSFTPFAPALLWFLFDALWASLLSCVIVAFIGSVFSVNLGIASALALSFANGVIVNTTSDTLVDIIFGIAFGILLGISFNSAHALKQGGLGQATIATWIAMIIGLLIGFLAGIIVGYWAGYLFGILYPIAPDQENIAGSIVGLIAGGLTGCFSVALLGTLVTRFVKQREAVLALSIRLTLAISFAFSLALGISAGDLGFHHDTFIDGIMYGLVQEGIVAVAFLIFFQLSYYRLPLYPFSAYSTISAYLLSQRQRRPSLYSLRHSSLHWDECTFLPLPYLRELLLLAAEQSLSETLEEINFIIKQRPQQRWAAKTTAYELGLRDLGQRMRLRDIGVAHQSLNLLVPSGVRELSPTASRVFRVLDDASRAAASYQTQINKQDRQHALGQMIEYLQTVHSSGSFSYLNLNQMLGAVVRSWILLAEQGKDTLGTTSGALFIENPYVPGRALDLRNPLFVGRNDVVQRLSQAFHKPQRPTFLLFGERRMGKSSIIKQLPVLLGPGYVPVFYDLQQSGLLASAAAFFGNVAANIERQMRDRGMLVPPLDRVWLDSIQLAQGELPVYDHFDRWLALVEELLEREERILILAFDEFEQISDIESTGNLNLKLLFNWFRSVIQNRPRLALLFSGAKMIGDMGRSWAGYFVNVERIKVSFLREQDAYDLIVRPVPHI
;
A
#
# COMPACT_ATOMS: atom_id res chain seq x y z
N MET A 1 5.49 -19.37 53.79
CA MET A 1 4.76 -19.61 52.53
C MET A 1 5.15 -18.66 51.40
N GLY A 2 5.23 -17.34 51.60
CA GLY A 2 5.57 -16.38 50.51
C GLY A 2 6.95 -16.58 49.84
N PHE A 3 7.98 -16.96 50.60
CA PHE A 3 9.32 -17.22 50.04
C PHE A 3 9.36 -18.47 49.15
N MET A 4 8.80 -19.62 49.58
CA MET A 4 8.69 -20.80 48.71
C MET A 4 7.82 -20.55 47.48
N HIS A 5 6.78 -19.72 47.58
CA HIS A 5 5.96 -19.33 46.43
C HIS A 5 6.75 -18.47 45.43
N ALA A 6 7.56 -17.52 45.91
CA ALA A 6 8.42 -16.69 45.07
C ALA A 6 9.55 -17.50 44.41
N VAL A 7 10.13 -18.46 45.15
CA VAL A 7 11.18 -19.38 44.66
C VAL A 7 10.61 -20.31 43.60
N THR A 8 9.46 -20.94 43.83
CA THR A 8 8.79 -21.82 42.85
C THR A 8 8.33 -21.06 41.60
N GLN A 9 7.82 -19.83 41.76
CA GLN A 9 7.50 -18.98 40.62
C GLN A 9 8.73 -18.65 39.76
N LYS A 10 9.84 -18.25 40.39
CA LYS A 10 11.06 -17.86 39.65
C LYS A 10 11.81 -19.04 39.04
N LEU A 11 11.86 -20.19 39.71
CA LEU A 11 12.64 -21.35 39.25
C LEU A 11 11.87 -22.27 38.29
N PHE A 12 10.54 -22.35 38.39
CA PHE A 12 9.77 -23.31 37.60
C PHE A 12 8.70 -22.66 36.74
N LEU A 13 7.84 -21.81 37.31
CA LEU A 13 6.69 -21.27 36.57
C LEU A 13 7.13 -20.34 35.43
N VAL A 14 8.04 -19.40 35.71
CA VAL A 14 8.53 -18.45 34.70
C VAL A 14 9.30 -19.18 33.57
N PRO A 15 10.27 -20.07 33.84
CA PRO A 15 10.96 -20.81 32.79
C PRO A 15 10.02 -21.75 32.02
N TYR A 16 9.02 -22.35 32.67
CA TYR A 16 8.00 -23.15 32.00
C TYR A 16 7.15 -22.33 31.02
N LEU A 17 6.69 -21.14 31.43
CA LEU A 17 5.96 -20.23 30.53
C LEU A 17 6.84 -19.75 29.37
N GLN A 18 8.14 -19.54 29.60
CA GLN A 18 9.10 -19.22 28.55
C GLN A 18 9.27 -20.39 27.57
N LEU A 19 9.35 -21.63 28.06
CA LEU A 19 9.40 -22.83 27.22
C LEU A 19 8.13 -22.98 26.39
N GLN A 20 6.95 -22.80 26.99
CA GLN A 20 5.68 -22.81 26.27
C GLN A 20 5.62 -21.72 25.18
N ARG A 21 6.10 -20.51 25.48
CA ARG A 21 6.18 -19.44 24.47
C ARG A 21 7.16 -19.76 23.36
N CYS A 22 8.29 -20.42 23.65
CA CYS A 22 9.24 -20.84 22.63
C CYS A 22 8.57 -21.73 21.57
N PHE A 23 7.73 -22.68 22.00
CA PHE A 23 7.02 -23.57 21.09
C PHE A 23 5.72 -22.96 20.53
N PHE A 24 4.80 -22.45 21.34
CA PHE A 24 3.48 -22.03 20.87
C PHE A 24 3.42 -20.55 20.44
N GLN A 25 4.29 -19.69 20.96
CA GLN A 25 4.32 -18.25 20.64
C GLN A 25 5.73 -17.74 20.27
N PRO A 26 6.38 -18.33 19.25
CA PRO A 26 7.78 -18.06 18.94
C PRO A 26 8.06 -16.61 18.51
N VAL A 27 7.07 -15.88 17.97
CA VAL A 27 7.26 -14.47 17.60
C VAL A 27 7.38 -13.63 18.87
N ARG A 28 6.42 -13.77 19.79
CA ARG A 28 6.45 -13.11 21.11
C ARG A 28 7.69 -13.50 21.92
N PHE A 29 8.09 -14.77 21.84
CA PHE A 29 9.31 -15.24 22.51
C PHE A 29 10.55 -14.52 21.99
N ASN A 30 10.74 -14.46 20.68
CA ASN A 30 11.88 -13.78 20.08
C ASN A 30 11.87 -12.26 20.32
N GLU A 31 10.69 -11.62 20.27
CA GLU A 31 10.54 -10.20 20.61
C GLU A 31 10.93 -9.90 22.07
N SER A 32 10.54 -10.78 23.00
CA SER A 32 10.90 -10.63 24.42
C SER A 32 12.40 -10.82 24.71
N LEU A 33 13.10 -11.55 23.85
CA LEU A 33 14.53 -11.83 23.98
C LEU A 33 15.41 -10.74 23.34
N GLY A 34 14.98 -10.16 22.22
CA GLY A 34 15.79 -9.24 21.41
C GLY A 34 17.01 -9.93 20.77
N SER A 35 18.11 -9.19 20.57
CA SER A 35 19.44 -9.73 20.22
C SER A 35 20.34 -9.76 21.46
N PRO A 36 20.14 -10.70 22.40
CA PRO A 36 20.85 -10.69 23.68
C PRO A 36 22.34 -10.97 23.47
N ALA A 37 23.18 -10.27 24.22
CA ALA A 37 24.59 -10.60 24.39
C ALA A 37 24.75 -12.05 24.90
N LEU A 38 25.89 -12.67 24.61
CA LEU A 38 26.15 -14.08 24.91
C LEU A 38 25.97 -14.42 26.40
N SER A 39 26.40 -13.53 27.31
CA SER A 39 26.21 -13.70 28.76
C SER A 39 24.73 -13.81 29.16
N ARG A 40 23.86 -13.02 28.53
CA ARG A 40 22.42 -13.05 28.79
C ARG A 40 21.77 -14.32 28.23
N ARG A 41 22.24 -14.83 27.09
CA ARG A 41 21.78 -16.12 26.54
C ARG A 41 22.09 -17.27 27.49
N PHE A 42 23.30 -17.32 28.02
CA PHE A 42 23.71 -18.33 29.00
C PHE A 42 22.92 -18.24 30.29
N SER A 43 22.66 -17.02 30.80
CA SER A 43 21.82 -16.84 31.98
C SER A 43 20.40 -17.38 31.78
N ILE A 44 19.79 -17.11 30.62
CA ILE A 44 18.45 -17.62 30.29
C ILE A 44 18.46 -19.16 30.19
N ILE A 45 19.45 -19.73 29.51
CA ILE A 45 19.56 -21.18 29.36
C ILE A 45 19.79 -21.87 30.70
N LEU A 46 20.65 -21.32 31.56
CA LEU A 46 20.89 -21.83 32.90
C LEU A 46 19.58 -21.92 33.70
N THR A 47 18.69 -20.93 33.58
CA THR A 47 17.37 -20.97 34.24
C THR A 47 16.39 -21.97 33.61
N LEU A 48 16.58 -22.33 32.33
CA LEU A 48 15.71 -23.25 31.61
C LEU A 48 16.10 -24.72 31.79
N ILE A 49 17.39 -25.02 31.98
CA ILE A 49 17.91 -26.41 32.09
C ILE A 49 17.07 -27.32 33.00
N PRO A 50 16.69 -26.93 34.24
CA PRO A 50 15.88 -27.78 35.10
C PRO A 50 14.51 -28.13 34.47
N VAL A 51 13.88 -27.15 33.82
CA VAL A 51 12.57 -27.36 33.16
C VAL A 51 12.72 -28.17 31.88
N LEU A 52 13.79 -27.95 31.11
CA LEU A 52 14.08 -28.75 29.91
C LEU A 52 14.25 -30.23 30.27
N PHE A 53 15.06 -30.53 31.28
CA PHE A 53 15.25 -31.88 31.79
C PHE A 53 13.95 -32.50 32.31
N LEU A 54 13.17 -31.75 33.09
CA LEU A 54 11.87 -32.24 33.59
C LEU A 54 10.84 -32.49 32.48
N CYS A 55 10.97 -31.83 31.33
CA CYS A 55 10.11 -32.07 30.16
C CYS A 55 10.58 -33.25 29.31
N SER A 56 11.89 -33.47 29.17
CA SER A 56 12.45 -34.57 28.37
C SER A 56 12.49 -35.91 29.13
N PHE A 57 12.81 -35.91 30.42
CA PHE A 57 13.12 -37.14 31.15
C PHE A 57 11.93 -38.10 31.35
N PRO A 58 10.71 -37.66 31.70
CA PRO A 58 9.57 -38.57 31.82
C PRO A 58 9.23 -39.34 30.52
N PRO A 59 9.11 -38.71 29.34
CA PRO A 59 8.87 -39.46 28.10
C PRO A 59 10.06 -40.33 27.70
N THR A 60 11.30 -39.93 28.02
CA THR A 60 12.50 -40.78 27.84
C THR A 60 12.35 -42.11 28.57
N ILE A 61 12.05 -42.08 29.88
CA ILE A 61 11.92 -43.32 30.66
C ILE A 61 10.78 -44.18 30.13
N LEU A 62 9.63 -43.58 29.84
CA LEU A 62 8.47 -44.32 29.32
C LEU A 62 8.79 -45.03 28.01
N LEU A 63 9.45 -44.34 27.07
CA LEU A 63 9.84 -44.95 25.80
C LEU A 63 10.91 -46.03 26.02
N ARG A 64 11.93 -45.75 26.83
CA ARG A 64 13.00 -46.71 27.12
C ARG A 64 12.46 -48.00 27.78
N MET A 65 11.56 -47.87 28.75
CA MET A 65 10.88 -49.02 29.36
C MET A 65 10.03 -49.78 28.34
N SER A 66 9.35 -49.06 27.43
CA SER A 66 8.54 -49.70 26.38
C SER A 66 9.39 -50.48 25.40
N ILE A 67 10.55 -49.93 24.99
CA ILE A 67 11.50 -50.64 24.12
C ILE A 67 12.06 -51.86 24.84
N PHE A 68 12.47 -51.73 26.10
CA PHE A 68 12.96 -52.86 26.89
C PHE A 68 11.91 -53.98 27.03
N LEU A 69 10.64 -53.62 27.23
CA LEU A 69 9.54 -54.58 27.33
C LEU A 69 9.26 -55.33 26.01
N LEU A 70 9.44 -54.66 24.88
CA LEU A 70 9.17 -55.24 23.55
C LEU A 70 10.38 -56.00 23.00
N LEU A 71 11.59 -55.52 23.27
CA LEU A 71 12.85 -55.95 22.69
C LEU A 71 13.96 -55.93 23.76
N PRO A 72 13.95 -56.88 24.72
CA PRO A 72 14.93 -56.92 25.82
C PRO A 72 16.35 -57.18 25.33
N ASP A 73 16.52 -57.86 24.19
CA ASP A 73 17.83 -58.20 23.60
C ASP A 73 18.68 -56.98 23.23
N LEU A 74 18.06 -55.81 23.07
CA LEU A 74 18.74 -54.55 22.78
C LEU A 74 19.47 -53.97 24.00
N PHE A 75 19.17 -54.48 25.19
CA PHE A 75 19.68 -54.01 26.48
C PHE A 75 20.29 -55.18 27.29
N PRO A 76 21.30 -55.89 26.75
CA PRO A 76 21.79 -57.15 27.32
C PRO A 76 22.45 -56.98 28.70
N HIS A 77 22.90 -55.76 29.02
CA HIS A 77 23.52 -55.41 30.30
C HIS A 77 22.52 -55.38 31.47
N TYR A 78 21.22 -55.45 31.21
CA TYR A 78 20.19 -55.32 32.24
C TYR A 78 19.36 -56.60 32.36
N ALA A 79 19.62 -57.38 33.41
CA ALA A 79 18.83 -58.57 33.75
C ALA A 79 17.55 -58.21 34.53
N LEU A 80 16.59 -57.52 33.89
CA LEU A 80 15.32 -57.16 34.51
C LEU A 80 14.28 -58.29 34.33
N GLN A 81 14.05 -59.08 35.39
CA GLN A 81 13.02 -60.13 35.39
C GLN A 81 11.61 -59.60 35.76
N SER A 82 11.53 -58.47 36.47
CA SER A 82 10.27 -57.79 36.81
C SER A 82 10.52 -56.32 37.18
N PHE A 83 9.54 -55.43 36.93
CA PHE A 83 9.58 -54.02 37.35
C PHE A 83 9.21 -53.86 38.84
N THR A 84 9.94 -54.56 39.71
CA THR A 84 9.79 -54.40 41.15
C THR A 84 10.44 -53.08 41.58
N PRO A 85 9.72 -52.23 42.33
CA PRO A 85 10.29 -51.00 42.87
C PRO A 85 11.55 -51.32 43.69
N PHE A 86 12.62 -50.54 43.51
CA PHE A 86 13.91 -50.67 44.20
C PHE A 86 14.78 -51.89 43.85
N ALA A 87 14.45 -52.66 42.81
CA ALA A 87 15.39 -53.66 42.29
C ALA A 87 16.68 -52.98 41.81
N PRO A 88 17.87 -53.49 42.16
CA PRO A 88 19.15 -52.84 41.82
C PRO A 88 19.33 -52.70 40.31
N ALA A 89 18.95 -53.71 39.52
CA ALA A 89 19.00 -53.64 38.06
C ALA A 89 18.10 -52.54 37.49
N LEU A 90 16.92 -52.30 38.10
CA LEU A 90 16.01 -51.23 37.68
C LEU A 90 16.57 -49.86 38.06
N LEU A 91 17.18 -49.73 39.23
CA LEU A 91 17.83 -48.49 39.66
C LEU A 91 19.00 -48.13 38.74
N TRP A 92 19.83 -49.10 38.34
CA TRP A 92 20.91 -48.91 37.36
C TRP A 92 20.36 -48.50 35.99
N PHE A 93 19.35 -49.20 35.48
CA PHE A 93 18.69 -48.87 34.22
C PHE A 93 18.14 -47.44 34.19
N LEU A 94 17.53 -46.99 35.29
CA LEU A 94 17.01 -45.62 35.43
C LEU A 94 18.11 -44.60 35.65
N PHE A 95 19.17 -44.96 36.38
CA PHE A 95 20.32 -44.09 36.62
C PHE A 95 21.05 -43.79 35.31
N ASP A 96 21.22 -44.78 34.44
CA ASP A 96 21.85 -44.60 33.13
C ASP A 96 21.05 -43.63 32.25
N ALA A 97 19.73 -43.77 32.24
CA ALA A 97 18.86 -42.81 31.56
C ALA A 97 19.02 -41.39 32.15
N LEU A 98 19.09 -41.29 33.48
CA LEU A 98 19.13 -40.01 34.20
C LEU A 98 20.41 -39.23 33.90
N TRP A 99 21.58 -39.85 34.08
CA TRP A 99 22.84 -39.14 33.89
C TRP A 99 23.04 -38.78 32.42
N ALA A 100 22.71 -39.68 31.48
CA ALA A 100 22.83 -39.43 30.04
C ALA A 100 21.91 -38.28 29.59
N SER A 101 20.64 -38.30 30.01
CA SER A 101 19.69 -37.22 29.71
C SER A 101 20.13 -35.89 30.31
N LEU A 102 20.64 -35.87 31.54
CA LEU A 102 21.06 -34.65 32.24
C LEU A 102 22.30 -34.04 31.60
N LEU A 103 23.34 -34.85 31.36
CA LEU A 103 24.60 -34.41 30.78
C LEU A 103 24.38 -33.85 29.37
N SER A 104 23.65 -34.58 28.53
CA SER A 104 23.29 -34.12 27.17
C SER A 104 22.47 -32.84 27.20
N CYS A 105 21.51 -32.70 28.13
CA CYS A 105 20.71 -31.49 28.27
C CYS A 105 21.60 -30.28 28.60
N VAL A 106 22.54 -30.42 29.53
CA VAL A 106 23.41 -29.32 29.96
C VAL A 106 24.38 -28.92 28.85
N ILE A 107 25.15 -29.88 28.31
CA ILE A 107 26.19 -29.61 27.32
C ILE A 107 25.58 -28.96 26.07
N VAL A 108 24.52 -29.57 25.52
CA VAL A 108 23.94 -29.09 24.26
C VAL A 108 23.17 -27.80 24.43
N ALA A 109 22.52 -27.57 25.58
CA ALA A 109 21.86 -26.29 25.84
C ALA A 109 22.87 -25.13 25.78
N PHE A 110 24.05 -25.29 26.37
CA PHE A 110 25.11 -24.28 26.30
C PHE A 110 25.67 -24.12 24.90
N ILE A 111 26.06 -25.22 24.23
CA ILE A 111 26.63 -25.17 22.87
C ILE A 111 25.66 -24.52 21.88
N GLY A 112 24.39 -24.97 21.86
CA GLY A 112 23.39 -24.41 20.95
C GLY A 112 23.09 -22.93 21.24
N SER A 113 23.17 -22.50 22.50
CA SER A 113 22.91 -21.12 22.91
C SER A 113 23.95 -20.10 22.47
N VAL A 114 25.18 -20.55 22.13
CA VAL A 114 26.19 -19.72 21.46
C VAL A 114 25.60 -19.07 20.21
N PHE A 115 24.84 -19.85 19.44
CA PHE A 115 24.23 -19.39 18.18
C PHE A 115 22.84 -18.80 18.40
N SER A 116 21.95 -19.50 19.12
CA SER A 116 20.64 -18.97 19.50
C SER A 116 19.99 -19.72 20.67
N VAL A 117 19.17 -19.03 21.46
CA VAL A 117 18.43 -19.64 22.59
C VAL A 117 17.47 -20.73 22.09
N ASN A 118 16.78 -20.52 20.96
CA ASN A 118 15.88 -21.53 20.37
C ASN A 118 16.63 -22.80 19.97
N LEU A 119 17.82 -22.65 19.35
CA LEU A 119 18.64 -23.80 18.97
C LEU A 119 19.09 -24.57 20.22
N GLY A 120 19.52 -23.87 21.27
CA GLY A 120 19.91 -24.50 22.54
C GLY A 120 18.76 -25.26 23.21
N ILE A 121 17.55 -24.68 23.26
CA ILE A 121 16.36 -25.34 23.83
C ILE A 121 16.00 -26.60 23.03
N ALA A 122 15.89 -26.48 21.71
CA ALA A 122 15.39 -27.56 20.86
C ALA A 122 16.37 -28.74 20.79
N SER A 123 17.66 -28.45 20.64
CA SER A 123 18.70 -29.48 20.57
C SER A 123 18.97 -30.13 21.92
N ALA A 124 18.88 -29.38 23.03
CA ALA A 124 19.02 -29.95 24.38
C ALA A 124 17.89 -30.94 24.68
N LEU A 125 16.64 -30.59 24.37
CA LEU A 125 15.52 -31.51 24.52
C LEU A 125 15.69 -32.75 23.63
N ALA A 126 16.20 -32.57 22.40
CA ALA A 126 16.34 -33.67 21.44
C ALA A 126 17.40 -34.66 21.86
N LEU A 127 18.59 -34.16 22.21
CA LEU A 127 19.68 -35.02 22.64
C LEU A 127 19.43 -35.60 24.04
N SER A 128 18.85 -34.83 24.95
CA SER A 128 18.47 -35.34 26.28
C SER A 128 17.48 -36.50 26.17
N PHE A 129 16.51 -36.39 25.27
CA PHE A 129 15.57 -37.46 24.97
C PHE A 129 16.27 -38.65 24.30
N ALA A 130 16.98 -38.42 23.19
CA ALA A 130 17.62 -39.48 22.43
C ALA A 130 18.62 -40.28 23.28
N ASN A 131 19.60 -39.60 23.91
CA ASN A 131 20.64 -40.26 24.71
C ASN A 131 20.08 -41.01 25.92
N GLY A 132 19.06 -40.47 26.57
CA GLY A 132 18.45 -41.15 27.71
C GLY A 132 17.74 -42.46 27.33
N VAL A 133 17.21 -42.55 26.10
CA VAL A 133 16.57 -43.76 25.59
C VAL A 133 17.61 -44.79 25.15
N ILE A 134 18.69 -44.36 24.49
CA ILE A 134 19.62 -45.26 23.78
C ILE A 134 20.86 -45.65 24.56
N VAL A 135 21.18 -44.99 25.68
CA VAL A 135 22.41 -45.29 26.44
C VAL A 135 22.47 -46.79 26.80
N ASN A 136 23.63 -47.40 26.54
CA ASN A 136 23.92 -48.84 26.72
C ASN A 136 23.05 -49.78 25.84
N THR A 137 22.58 -49.30 24.68
CA THR A 137 21.93 -50.14 23.65
C THR A 137 22.98 -50.72 22.70
N THR A 138 22.77 -51.94 22.21
CA THR A 138 23.66 -52.63 21.25
C THR A 138 23.32 -52.42 19.78
N SER A 139 22.30 -51.62 19.45
CA SER A 139 21.81 -51.47 18.08
C SER A 139 21.99 -50.05 17.55
N ASP A 140 22.97 -49.86 16.68
CA ASP A 140 23.26 -48.58 16.00
C ASP A 140 22.08 -48.09 15.17
N THR A 141 21.33 -49.01 14.55
CA THR A 141 20.13 -48.64 13.78
C THR A 141 19.02 -48.03 14.65
N LEU A 142 18.91 -48.47 15.91
CA LEU A 142 17.92 -47.92 16.84
C LEU A 142 18.37 -46.55 17.34
N VAL A 143 19.67 -46.39 17.58
CA VAL A 143 20.32 -45.11 17.87
C VAL A 143 19.95 -44.09 16.79
N ASP A 144 20.21 -44.41 15.52
CA ASP A 144 19.94 -43.53 14.38
C ASP A 144 18.48 -43.12 14.25
N ILE A 145 17.56 -44.09 14.36
CA ILE A 145 16.14 -43.84 14.25
C ILE A 145 15.68 -42.88 15.36
N ILE A 146 16.09 -43.12 16.60
CA ILE A 146 15.70 -42.27 17.74
C ILE A 146 16.29 -40.87 17.61
N PHE A 147 17.53 -40.75 17.16
CA PHE A 147 18.15 -39.46 16.85
C PHE A 147 17.36 -38.69 15.80
N GLY A 148 17.08 -39.33 14.65
CA GLY A 148 16.31 -38.73 13.57
C GLY A 148 14.92 -38.28 14.02
N ILE A 149 14.20 -39.12 14.77
CA ILE A 149 12.88 -38.78 15.32
C ILE A 149 12.97 -37.59 16.29
N ALA A 150 13.87 -37.64 17.26
CA ALA A 150 13.99 -36.64 18.31
C ALA A 150 14.32 -35.26 17.75
N PHE A 151 15.35 -35.18 16.90
CA PHE A 151 15.75 -33.93 16.25
C PHE A 151 14.71 -33.47 15.23
N GLY A 152 14.10 -34.39 14.46
CA GLY A 152 13.05 -34.06 13.50
C GLY A 152 11.86 -33.39 14.17
N ILE A 153 11.35 -33.98 15.26
CA ILE A 153 10.22 -33.42 16.01
C ILE A 153 10.57 -32.07 16.62
N LEU A 154 11.65 -32.00 17.40
CA LEU A 154 11.93 -30.82 18.21
C LEU A 154 12.41 -29.63 17.38
N LEU A 155 13.21 -29.84 16.34
CA LEU A 155 13.57 -28.77 15.42
C LEU A 155 12.38 -28.35 14.55
N GLY A 156 11.55 -29.30 14.11
CA GLY A 156 10.34 -29.02 13.35
C GLY A 156 9.36 -28.11 14.11
N ILE A 157 9.07 -28.42 15.37
CA ILE A 157 8.17 -27.58 16.18
C ILE A 157 8.80 -26.22 16.51
N SER A 158 10.11 -26.16 16.76
CA SER A 158 10.80 -24.95 17.23
C SER A 158 11.01 -23.88 16.16
N PHE A 159 11.32 -24.30 14.93
CA PHE A 159 11.69 -23.35 13.86
C PHE A 159 10.47 -22.99 13.00
N ASN A 160 9.82 -21.89 13.38
CA ASN A 160 8.62 -21.34 12.75
C ASN A 160 8.90 -20.55 11.46
N SER A 161 7.98 -20.62 10.48
CA SER A 161 7.97 -19.79 9.27
C SER A 161 6.93 -18.69 9.21
N ALA A 162 6.16 -18.40 10.26
CA ALA A 162 5.10 -17.39 10.25
C ALA A 162 5.54 -16.02 9.69
N HIS A 163 6.77 -15.58 9.99
CA HIS A 163 7.31 -14.32 9.46
C HIS A 163 7.66 -14.42 7.96
N ALA A 164 8.25 -15.54 7.52
CA ALA A 164 8.55 -15.80 6.11
C ALA A 164 7.27 -15.98 5.28
N LEU A 165 6.25 -16.64 5.83
CA LEU A 165 4.93 -16.79 5.22
C LEU A 165 4.22 -15.44 5.04
N LYS A 166 4.38 -14.54 6.01
CA LYS A 166 3.81 -13.19 5.96
C LYS A 166 4.35 -12.37 4.79
N GLN A 167 5.62 -12.54 4.42
CA GLN A 167 6.28 -11.75 3.37
C GLN A 167 6.40 -12.45 2.00
N GLY A 168 6.70 -13.75 1.97
CA GLY A 168 6.98 -14.52 0.73
C GLY A 168 5.89 -15.51 0.31
N GLY A 169 4.88 -15.74 1.16
CA GLY A 169 3.84 -16.74 0.93
C GLY A 169 4.31 -18.18 1.17
N LEU A 170 3.36 -19.13 1.08
CA LEU A 170 3.60 -20.55 1.41
C LEU A 170 4.63 -21.19 0.47
N GLY A 171 4.49 -21.00 -0.85
CA GLY A 171 5.38 -21.61 -1.84
C GLY A 171 6.85 -21.23 -1.65
N GLN A 172 7.15 -19.95 -1.46
CA GLN A 172 8.53 -19.51 -1.27
C GLN A 172 9.12 -19.99 0.05
N ALA A 173 8.32 -20.01 1.13
CA ALA A 173 8.77 -20.56 2.41
C ALA A 173 9.08 -22.05 2.31
N THR A 174 8.26 -22.83 1.58
CA THR A 174 8.53 -24.26 1.36
C THR A 174 9.80 -24.51 0.56
N ILE A 175 10.02 -23.78 -0.54
CA ILE A 175 11.25 -23.90 -1.34
C ILE A 175 12.48 -23.56 -0.48
N ALA A 176 12.39 -22.48 0.29
CA ALA A 176 13.44 -22.08 1.23
C ALA A 176 13.75 -23.17 2.27
N THR A 177 12.73 -23.86 2.80
CA THR A 177 12.95 -24.97 3.75
C THR A 177 13.64 -26.16 3.10
N TRP A 178 13.29 -26.53 1.87
CA TRP A 178 13.96 -27.62 1.14
C TRP A 178 15.42 -27.31 0.87
N ILE A 179 15.73 -26.08 0.44
CA ILE A 179 17.12 -25.63 0.21
C ILE A 179 17.91 -25.67 1.52
N ALA A 180 17.34 -25.12 2.60
CA ALA A 180 17.98 -25.11 3.92
C ALA A 180 18.26 -26.53 4.44
N MET A 181 17.37 -27.48 4.12
CA MET A 181 17.50 -28.87 4.50
C MET A 181 18.63 -29.57 3.75
N ILE A 182 18.71 -29.44 2.43
CA ILE A 182 19.77 -30.05 1.62
C ILE A 182 21.15 -29.51 2.03
N ILE A 183 21.27 -28.19 2.16
CA ILE A 183 22.53 -27.54 2.54
C ILE A 183 22.89 -27.89 3.99
N GLY A 184 21.90 -27.90 4.88
CA GLY A 184 22.10 -28.21 6.30
C GLY A 184 22.59 -29.64 6.50
N LEU A 185 21.99 -30.61 5.82
CA LEU A 185 22.40 -32.02 5.82
C LEU A 185 23.86 -32.17 5.35
N LEU A 186 24.18 -31.61 4.18
CA LEU A 186 25.53 -31.70 3.61
C LEU A 186 26.61 -31.11 4.53
N ILE A 187 26.37 -29.91 5.09
CA ILE A 187 27.35 -29.28 5.99
C ILE A 187 27.42 -30.04 7.31
N GLY A 188 26.28 -30.49 7.84
CA GLY A 188 26.21 -31.30 9.06
C GLY A 188 27.01 -32.60 8.93
N PHE A 189 26.87 -33.30 7.80
CA PHE A 189 27.63 -34.50 7.47
C PHE A 189 29.13 -34.26 7.43
N LEU A 190 29.57 -33.29 6.63
CA LEU A 190 31.00 -32.97 6.49
C LEU A 190 31.61 -32.54 7.81
N ALA A 191 30.92 -31.70 8.58
CA ALA A 191 31.40 -31.24 9.89
C ALA A 191 31.41 -32.37 10.92
N GLY A 192 30.35 -33.18 10.99
CA GLY A 192 30.23 -34.30 11.92
C GLY A 192 31.32 -35.34 11.72
N ILE A 193 31.50 -35.81 10.48
CA ILE A 193 32.46 -36.88 10.18
C ILE A 193 33.89 -36.37 10.21
N ILE A 194 34.21 -35.33 9.42
CA ILE A 194 35.61 -34.91 9.25
C ILE A 194 36.13 -34.35 10.57
N VAL A 195 35.40 -33.39 11.16
CA VAL A 195 35.88 -32.71 12.36
C VAL A 195 35.70 -33.58 13.59
N GLY A 196 34.59 -34.32 13.69
CA GLY A 196 34.35 -35.25 14.79
C GLY A 196 35.44 -36.33 14.87
N TYR A 197 35.74 -36.98 13.74
CA TYR A 197 36.79 -38.00 13.67
C TYR A 197 38.16 -37.46 14.07
N TRP A 198 38.61 -36.36 13.46
CA TRP A 198 39.95 -35.82 13.74
C TRP A 198 40.07 -35.28 15.17
N ALA A 199 38.99 -34.74 15.74
CA ALA A 199 38.97 -34.32 17.14
C ALA A 199 39.06 -35.52 18.09
N GLY A 200 38.33 -36.60 17.81
CA GLY A 200 38.43 -37.87 18.54
C GLY A 200 39.82 -38.48 18.44
N TYR A 201 40.37 -38.55 17.23
CA TYR A 201 41.72 -39.08 16.96
C TYR A 201 42.82 -38.30 17.70
N LEU A 202 42.77 -36.97 17.65
CA LEU A 202 43.74 -36.14 18.36
C LEU A 202 43.62 -36.32 19.87
N PHE A 203 42.40 -36.48 20.40
CA PHE A 203 42.18 -36.72 21.81
C PHE A 203 42.67 -38.11 22.24
N GLY A 204 42.47 -39.15 21.42
CA GLY A 204 42.99 -40.50 21.63
C GLY A 204 44.51 -40.54 21.70
N ILE A 205 45.20 -39.73 20.88
CA ILE A 205 46.66 -39.58 20.97
C ILE A 205 47.08 -38.94 22.31
N LEU A 206 46.35 -37.92 22.77
CA LEU A 206 46.69 -37.19 23.99
C LEU A 206 46.40 -37.99 25.26
N TYR A 207 45.39 -38.86 25.22
CA TYR A 207 44.95 -39.70 26.33
C TYR A 207 44.81 -41.15 25.88
N PRO A 208 45.93 -41.87 25.71
CA PRO A 208 45.90 -43.26 25.28
C PRO A 208 45.29 -44.13 26.37
N ILE A 209 44.29 -44.92 26.01
CA ILE A 209 43.59 -45.87 26.90
C ILE A 209 43.77 -47.27 26.33
N ALA A 210 43.75 -48.28 27.21
CA ALA A 210 43.77 -49.67 26.76
C ALA A 210 42.53 -49.95 25.88
N PRO A 211 42.69 -50.69 24.76
CA PRO A 211 41.62 -50.92 23.79
C PRO A 211 40.38 -51.64 24.38
N ASP A 212 40.52 -52.29 25.54
CA ASP A 212 39.47 -53.06 26.20
C ASP A 212 38.61 -52.22 27.18
N GLN A 213 38.87 -50.92 27.30
CA GLN A 213 38.19 -50.06 28.27
C GLN A 213 37.20 -49.11 27.56
N GLU A 214 35.90 -49.32 27.78
CA GLU A 214 34.85 -48.44 27.23
C GLU A 214 35.03 -47.01 27.76
N ASN A 215 35.21 -46.04 26.84
CA ASN A 215 35.31 -44.63 27.19
C ASN A 215 34.51 -43.73 26.25
N ILE A 216 33.62 -42.95 26.84
CA ILE A 216 32.79 -41.97 26.15
C ILE A 216 33.52 -40.67 25.76
N ALA A 217 34.82 -40.54 26.07
CA ALA A 217 35.58 -39.32 25.82
C ALA A 217 35.67 -38.96 24.33
N GLY A 218 35.88 -39.95 23.45
CA GLY A 218 35.89 -39.76 22.00
C GLY A 218 34.57 -39.21 21.49
N SER A 219 33.47 -39.87 21.90
CA SER A 219 32.10 -39.45 21.65
C SER A 219 31.80 -38.00 22.13
N ILE A 220 32.24 -37.60 23.33
CA ILE A 220 32.03 -36.25 23.87
C ILE A 220 32.82 -35.20 23.08
N VAL A 221 34.08 -35.46 22.78
CA VAL A 221 34.94 -34.53 22.04
C VAL A 221 34.45 -34.36 20.60
N GLY A 222 34.07 -35.47 19.95
CA GLY A 222 33.49 -35.46 18.61
C GLY A 222 32.17 -34.68 18.55
N LEU A 223 31.30 -34.86 19.55
CA LEU A 223 30.06 -34.09 19.71
C LEU A 223 30.33 -32.58 19.78
N ILE A 224 31.26 -32.15 20.65
CA ILE A 224 31.55 -30.72 20.86
C ILE A 224 32.20 -30.11 19.60
N ALA A 225 33.21 -30.78 19.05
CA ALA A 225 33.97 -30.28 17.91
C ALA A 225 33.12 -30.26 16.62
N GLY A 226 32.38 -31.34 16.34
CA GLY A 226 31.46 -31.44 15.21
C GLY A 226 30.30 -30.45 15.32
N GLY A 227 29.67 -30.36 16.50
CA GLY A 227 28.59 -29.42 16.81
C GLY A 227 28.97 -27.96 16.55
N LEU A 228 30.09 -27.51 17.14
CA LEU A 228 30.55 -26.12 16.99
C LEU A 228 30.95 -25.81 15.55
N THR A 229 31.65 -26.71 14.87
CA THR A 229 32.16 -26.45 13.53
C THR A 229 31.07 -26.42 12.48
N GLY A 230 30.08 -27.32 12.56
CA GLY A 230 28.91 -27.29 11.68
C GLY A 230 28.17 -25.95 11.77
N CYS A 231 27.85 -25.50 12.99
CA CYS A 231 27.21 -24.21 13.19
C CYS A 231 28.07 -23.02 12.75
N PHE A 232 29.37 -23.02 13.02
CA PHE A 232 30.26 -21.92 12.65
C PHE A 232 30.37 -21.77 11.13
N SER A 233 30.47 -22.88 10.40
CA SER A 233 30.47 -22.90 8.93
C SER A 233 29.20 -22.29 8.35
N VAL A 234 28.02 -22.69 8.86
CA VAL A 234 26.75 -22.10 8.39
C VAL A 234 26.60 -20.63 8.82
N ALA A 235 27.06 -20.26 10.02
CA ALA A 235 26.99 -18.87 10.47
C ALA A 235 27.85 -17.96 9.59
N LEU A 236 29.07 -18.40 9.25
CA LEU A 236 29.97 -17.71 8.33
C LEU A 236 29.34 -17.58 6.94
N LEU A 237 28.86 -18.69 6.36
CA LEU A 237 28.17 -18.68 5.06
C LEU A 237 26.94 -17.76 5.08
N GLY A 238 26.15 -17.79 6.15
CA GLY A 238 24.99 -16.92 6.33
C GLY A 238 25.37 -15.44 6.35
N THR A 239 26.45 -15.06 7.03
CA THR A 239 26.95 -13.67 7.02
C THR A 239 27.48 -13.24 5.64
N LEU A 240 28.04 -14.15 4.86
CA LEU A 240 28.47 -13.87 3.49
C LEU A 240 27.27 -13.69 2.57
N VAL A 241 26.31 -14.61 2.59
CA VAL A 241 25.11 -14.57 1.72
C VAL A 241 24.26 -13.33 2.00
N THR A 242 24.07 -12.96 3.28
CA THR A 242 23.30 -11.77 3.67
C THR A 242 23.93 -10.46 3.21
N ARG A 243 25.25 -10.41 2.96
CA ARG A 243 25.91 -9.24 2.37
C ARG A 243 25.59 -9.04 0.89
N PHE A 244 25.31 -10.13 0.16
CA PHE A 244 25.05 -10.09 -1.28
C PHE A 244 23.56 -9.99 -1.63
N VAL A 245 22.67 -10.48 -0.76
CA VAL A 245 21.23 -10.54 -1.03
C VAL A 245 20.48 -9.44 -0.27
N LYS A 246 20.25 -8.29 -0.93
CA LYS A 246 19.47 -7.15 -0.38
C LYS A 246 17.95 -7.33 -0.47
N GLN A 247 17.44 -8.30 -1.24
CA GLN A 247 16.01 -8.54 -1.40
C GLN A 247 15.56 -9.78 -0.61
N ARG A 248 14.43 -9.66 0.11
CA ARG A 248 13.73 -10.74 0.85
C ARG A 248 14.41 -11.23 2.14
N GLU A 249 14.72 -10.30 3.04
CA GLU A 249 15.37 -10.56 4.33
C GLU A 249 14.68 -11.67 5.16
N ALA A 250 13.35 -11.72 5.22
CA ALA A 250 12.65 -12.69 6.08
C ALA A 250 12.78 -14.16 5.63
N VAL A 251 12.68 -14.42 4.32
CA VAL A 251 12.77 -15.79 3.78
C VAL A 251 14.21 -16.29 3.87
N LEU A 252 15.17 -15.42 3.58
CA LEU A 252 16.59 -15.73 3.71
C LEU A 252 16.98 -15.98 5.18
N ALA A 253 16.52 -15.13 6.11
CA ALA A 253 16.78 -15.29 7.54
C ALA A 253 16.21 -16.60 8.09
N LEU A 254 15.01 -17.01 7.64
CA LEU A 254 14.45 -18.32 7.98
C LEU A 254 15.34 -19.45 7.46
N SER A 255 15.77 -19.37 6.20
CA SER A 255 16.60 -20.39 5.55
C SER A 255 17.91 -20.59 6.31
N ILE A 256 18.58 -19.50 6.70
CA ILE A 256 19.85 -19.56 7.44
C ILE A 256 19.65 -20.20 8.82
N ARG A 257 18.59 -19.82 9.55
CA ARG A 257 18.27 -20.40 10.86
C ARG A 257 17.98 -21.90 10.79
N LEU A 258 17.23 -22.33 9.78
CA LEU A 258 16.95 -23.75 9.52
C LEU A 258 18.22 -24.51 9.14
N THR A 259 19.03 -23.96 8.22
CA THR A 259 20.30 -24.57 7.81
C THR A 259 21.24 -24.74 9.01
N LEU A 260 21.32 -23.73 9.88
CA LEU A 260 22.10 -23.78 11.12
C LEU A 260 21.61 -24.92 12.02
N ALA A 261 20.29 -25.00 12.25
CA ALA A 261 19.71 -25.99 13.14
C ALA A 261 19.87 -27.42 12.63
N ILE A 262 19.65 -27.64 11.33
CA ILE A 262 19.80 -28.95 10.68
C ILE A 262 21.27 -29.36 10.68
N SER A 263 22.18 -28.46 10.27
CA SER A 263 23.61 -28.74 10.30
C SER A 263 24.09 -29.08 11.71
N PHE A 264 23.60 -28.37 12.73
CA PHE A 264 23.93 -28.68 14.13
C PHE A 264 23.45 -30.06 14.56
N ALA A 265 22.21 -30.43 14.26
CA ALA A 265 21.67 -31.72 14.63
C ALA A 265 22.47 -32.88 14.00
N PHE A 266 22.77 -32.77 12.71
CA PHE A 266 23.52 -33.81 11.99
C PHE A 266 24.98 -33.85 12.42
N SER A 267 25.61 -32.70 12.67
CA SER A 267 26.98 -32.70 13.15
C SER A 267 27.13 -33.21 14.57
N LEU A 268 26.11 -33.05 15.43
CA LEU A 268 26.05 -33.69 16.74
C LEU A 268 25.86 -35.21 16.62
N ALA A 269 24.89 -35.66 15.82
CA ALA A 269 24.58 -37.08 15.68
C ALA A 269 25.77 -37.87 15.13
N LEU A 270 26.34 -37.41 14.02
CA LEU A 270 27.49 -38.07 13.38
C LEU A 270 28.80 -37.81 14.11
N GLY A 271 28.92 -36.67 14.82
CA GLY A 271 30.12 -36.32 15.58
C GLY A 271 30.37 -37.26 16.75
N ILE A 272 29.31 -37.79 17.38
CA ILE A 272 29.43 -38.78 18.46
C ILE A 272 30.11 -40.05 17.93
N SER A 273 29.53 -40.67 16.90
CA SER A 273 30.05 -41.92 16.36
C SER A 273 31.40 -41.77 15.66
N ALA A 274 31.59 -40.69 14.89
CA ALA A 274 32.87 -40.44 14.22
C ALA A 274 34.00 -40.15 15.22
N GLY A 275 33.69 -39.42 16.30
CA GLY A 275 34.65 -39.14 17.37
C GLY A 275 35.09 -40.40 18.12
N ASP A 276 34.18 -41.36 18.29
CA ASP A 276 34.47 -42.65 18.92
C ASP A 276 35.44 -43.49 18.09
N LEU A 277 35.15 -43.66 16.79
CA LEU A 277 36.02 -44.34 15.83
C LEU A 277 37.41 -43.68 15.75
N GLY A 278 37.44 -42.34 15.73
CA GLY A 278 38.70 -41.59 15.75
C GLY A 278 39.51 -41.86 17.01
N PHE A 279 38.84 -41.88 18.18
CA PHE A 279 39.49 -42.12 19.47
C PHE A 279 40.14 -43.51 19.55
N HIS A 280 39.52 -44.52 18.96
CA HIS A 280 40.06 -45.88 18.87
C HIS A 280 41.09 -46.09 17.75
N HIS A 281 41.43 -45.03 17.01
CA HIS A 281 42.37 -45.04 15.89
C HIS A 281 41.95 -45.98 14.73
N ASP A 282 40.64 -46.19 14.55
CA ASP A 282 40.10 -46.84 13.36
C ASP A 282 40.41 -46.02 12.11
N THR A 283 40.31 -46.62 10.91
CA THR A 283 40.68 -45.87 9.71
C THR A 283 39.67 -44.76 9.41
N PHE A 284 40.14 -43.64 8.88
CA PHE A 284 39.24 -42.57 8.43
C PHE A 284 38.26 -43.04 7.36
N ILE A 285 38.62 -44.06 6.57
CA ILE A 285 37.73 -44.68 5.59
C ILE A 285 36.57 -45.38 6.29
N ASP A 286 36.83 -46.08 7.40
CA ASP A 286 35.78 -46.69 8.23
C ASP A 286 34.86 -45.61 8.81
N GLY A 287 35.42 -44.47 9.25
CA GLY A 287 34.64 -43.30 9.66
C GLY A 287 33.72 -42.75 8.56
N ILE A 288 34.19 -42.69 7.30
CA ILE A 288 33.37 -42.26 6.16
C ILE A 288 32.28 -43.29 5.84
N MET A 289 32.64 -44.57 5.77
CA MET A 289 31.71 -45.65 5.43
C MET A 289 30.62 -45.80 6.48
N TYR A 290 31.00 -45.76 7.77
CA TYR A 290 30.07 -45.76 8.88
C TYR A 290 29.14 -44.53 8.82
N GLY A 291 29.72 -43.34 8.60
CA GLY A 291 28.96 -42.10 8.48
C GLY A 291 27.95 -42.10 7.33
N LEU A 292 28.27 -42.65 6.17
CA LEU A 292 27.34 -42.72 5.01
C LEU A 292 26.13 -43.62 5.28
N VAL A 293 26.33 -44.76 5.94
CA VAL A 293 25.23 -45.69 6.26
C VAL A 293 24.31 -45.08 7.32
N GLN A 294 24.89 -44.52 8.39
CA GLN A 294 24.14 -43.96 9.51
C GLN A 294 23.46 -42.65 9.14
N GLU A 295 24.12 -41.78 8.35
CA GLU A 295 23.50 -40.55 7.82
C GLU A 295 22.23 -40.89 7.04
N GLY A 296 22.21 -41.95 6.23
CA GLY A 296 21.03 -42.35 5.49
C GLY A 296 19.82 -42.63 6.39
N ILE A 297 20.01 -43.38 7.48
CA ILE A 297 18.93 -43.74 8.40
C ILE A 297 18.48 -42.52 9.21
N VAL A 298 19.41 -41.78 9.79
CA VAL A 298 19.14 -40.56 10.55
C VAL A 298 18.44 -39.53 9.66
N ALA A 299 18.90 -39.35 8.42
CA ALA A 299 18.30 -38.44 7.46
C ALA A 299 16.86 -38.83 7.13
N VAL A 300 16.60 -40.09 6.76
CA VAL A 300 15.22 -40.51 6.42
C VAL A 300 14.26 -40.30 7.59
N ALA A 301 14.64 -40.73 8.80
CA ALA A 301 13.83 -40.52 10.00
C ALA A 301 13.65 -39.01 10.28
N PHE A 302 14.74 -38.25 10.27
CA PHE A 302 14.69 -36.80 10.46
C PHE A 302 13.76 -36.11 9.48
N LEU A 303 13.86 -36.41 8.18
CA LEU A 303 13.07 -35.79 7.13
C LEU A 303 11.57 -35.99 7.32
N ILE A 304 11.15 -37.22 7.62
CA ILE A 304 9.75 -37.56 7.83
C ILE A 304 9.20 -36.79 9.04
N PHE A 305 9.87 -36.91 10.18
CA PHE A 305 9.39 -36.32 11.43
C PHE A 305 9.53 -34.80 11.46
N PHE A 306 10.55 -34.24 10.79
CA PHE A 306 10.72 -32.82 10.59
C PHE A 306 9.57 -32.23 9.79
N GLN A 307 9.20 -32.82 8.65
CA GLN A 307 8.09 -32.30 7.84
C GLN A 307 6.76 -32.36 8.59
N LEU A 308 6.45 -33.49 9.24
CA LEU A 308 5.23 -33.62 10.05
C LEU A 308 5.16 -32.57 11.16
N SER A 309 6.28 -32.33 11.83
CA SER A 309 6.38 -31.44 12.99
C SER A 309 6.49 -29.97 12.62
N TYR A 310 7.13 -29.67 11.49
CA TYR A 310 7.23 -28.33 10.91
C TYR A 310 5.84 -27.77 10.58
N TYR A 311 4.96 -28.58 9.99
CA TYR A 311 3.55 -28.22 9.76
C TYR A 311 2.65 -28.41 10.99
N ARG A 312 3.22 -28.86 12.13
CA ARG A 312 2.52 -29.12 13.39
C ARG A 312 1.32 -30.06 13.25
N LEU A 313 1.40 -31.03 12.33
CA LEU A 313 0.32 -31.98 12.11
C LEU A 313 -0.07 -32.75 13.39
N PRO A 314 0.88 -33.20 14.24
CA PRO A 314 0.53 -33.88 15.50
C PRO A 314 -0.20 -32.98 16.52
N LEU A 315 0.03 -31.65 16.47
CA LEU A 315 -0.58 -30.70 17.40
C LEU A 315 -1.94 -30.18 16.91
N TYR A 316 -2.22 -30.29 15.60
CA TYR A 316 -3.44 -29.78 15.00
C TYR A 316 -4.74 -30.33 15.62
N PRO A 317 -4.87 -31.62 15.99
CA PRO A 317 -6.08 -32.12 16.65
C PRO A 317 -6.44 -31.35 17.93
N PHE A 318 -5.44 -30.94 18.71
CA PHE A 318 -5.64 -30.14 19.93
C PHE A 318 -6.06 -28.71 19.59
N SER A 319 -5.42 -28.10 18.59
CA SER A 319 -5.77 -26.75 18.11
C SER A 319 -7.17 -26.71 17.50
N ALA A 320 -7.55 -27.75 16.75
CA ALA A 320 -8.88 -27.93 16.19
C ALA A 320 -9.93 -28.13 17.27
N TYR A 321 -9.68 -29.04 18.23
CA TYR A 321 -10.57 -29.29 19.37
C TYR A 321 -10.84 -28.02 20.18
N SER A 322 -9.80 -27.22 20.45
CA SER A 322 -9.93 -25.95 21.16
C SER A 322 -10.91 -24.99 20.44
N THR A 323 -10.81 -24.85 19.12
CA THR A 323 -11.70 -23.96 18.36
C THR A 323 -13.12 -24.51 18.24
N ILE A 324 -13.28 -25.83 18.03
CA ILE A 324 -14.59 -26.51 18.04
C ILE A 324 -15.29 -26.32 19.38
N SER A 325 -14.55 -26.50 20.49
CA SER A 325 -15.10 -26.31 21.83
C SER A 325 -15.54 -24.86 22.08
N ALA A 326 -14.75 -23.89 21.63
CA ALA A 326 -15.11 -22.47 21.71
C ALA A 326 -16.38 -22.15 20.90
N TYR A 327 -16.54 -22.77 19.73
CA TYR A 327 -17.72 -22.61 18.89
C TYR A 327 -18.99 -23.19 19.54
N LEU A 328 -18.92 -24.44 20.02
CA LEU A 328 -20.05 -25.10 20.67
C LEU A 328 -20.48 -24.37 21.96
N LEU A 329 -19.53 -23.82 22.72
CA LEU A 329 -19.83 -23.02 23.91
C LEU A 329 -20.50 -21.68 23.56
N SER A 330 -20.07 -21.05 22.46
CA SER A 330 -20.62 -19.79 21.97
C SER A 330 -22.03 -19.95 21.42
N GLN A 331 -22.31 -21.05 20.70
CA GLN A 331 -23.65 -21.35 20.20
C GLN A 331 -24.69 -21.50 21.31
N ARG A 332 -24.30 -22.11 22.44
CA ARG A 332 -25.19 -22.31 23.60
C ARG A 332 -25.41 -21.03 24.42
N GLN A 333 -24.91 -19.87 23.96
CA GLN A 333 -24.90 -18.57 24.66
C GLN A 333 -24.37 -18.63 26.11
N ARG A 334 -23.57 -19.65 26.46
CA ARG A 334 -23.07 -19.83 27.83
C ARG A 334 -21.97 -18.84 28.19
N ARG A 335 -21.23 -18.34 27.20
CA ARG A 335 -20.15 -17.36 27.36
C ARG A 335 -20.11 -16.44 26.13
N PRO A 336 -19.61 -15.20 26.27
CA PRO A 336 -19.33 -14.32 25.13
C PRO A 336 -18.41 -15.02 24.13
N SER A 337 -18.72 -14.90 22.84
CA SER A 337 -18.00 -15.61 21.78
C SER A 337 -16.55 -15.12 21.67
N LEU A 338 -16.32 -13.81 21.80
CA LEU A 338 -14.97 -13.22 21.84
C LEU A 338 -14.14 -13.71 23.03
N TYR A 339 -14.77 -13.88 24.21
CA TYR A 339 -14.07 -14.45 25.36
C TYR A 339 -13.59 -15.87 25.03
N SER A 340 -14.46 -16.69 24.45
CA SER A 340 -14.11 -18.08 24.07
C SER A 340 -13.04 -18.12 22.98
N LEU A 341 -13.09 -17.19 22.02
CA LEU A 341 -12.09 -17.06 20.94
C LEU A 341 -10.72 -16.63 21.49
N ARG A 342 -10.67 -15.67 22.41
CA ARG A 342 -9.42 -15.23 23.06
C ARG A 342 -8.74 -16.32 23.89
N HIS A 343 -9.49 -17.34 24.31
CA HIS A 343 -8.96 -18.53 25.01
C HIS A 343 -8.81 -19.75 24.09
N SER A 344 -9.01 -19.59 22.78
CA SER A 344 -8.86 -20.65 21.79
C SER A 344 -7.45 -20.68 21.18
N SER A 345 -7.12 -21.76 20.46
CA SER A 345 -5.82 -21.99 19.82
C SER A 345 -5.37 -20.84 18.92
N LEU A 346 -6.30 -20.04 18.40
CA LEU A 346 -5.99 -18.81 17.68
C LEU A 346 -5.05 -17.86 18.45
N HIS A 347 -5.20 -17.77 19.78
CA HIS A 347 -4.40 -16.87 20.62
C HIS A 347 -3.17 -17.55 21.24
N TRP A 348 -3.32 -18.79 21.73
CA TRP A 348 -2.21 -19.47 22.40
C TRP A 348 -1.22 -20.12 21.42
N ASP A 349 -1.63 -20.51 20.20
CA ASP A 349 -0.76 -21.06 19.16
C ASP A 349 -0.62 -20.08 17.97
N GLU A 350 0.57 -19.50 17.80
CA GLU A 350 0.88 -18.60 16.69
C GLU A 350 1.11 -19.32 15.35
N CYS A 351 1.29 -20.64 15.37
CA CYS A 351 1.81 -21.42 14.26
C CYS A 351 0.84 -22.49 13.76
N THR A 352 -0.46 -22.21 13.75
CA THR A 352 -1.44 -23.16 13.21
C THR A 352 -1.54 -23.01 11.69
N PHE A 353 -0.91 -23.94 10.96
CA PHE A 353 -0.86 -23.94 9.49
C PHE A 353 -2.20 -24.30 8.85
N LEU A 354 -2.84 -25.35 9.36
CA LEU A 354 -4.11 -25.84 8.86
C LEU A 354 -5.24 -24.89 9.29
N PRO A 355 -6.28 -24.72 8.46
CA PRO A 355 -7.41 -23.86 8.78
C PRO A 355 -8.09 -24.32 10.07
N LEU A 356 -8.33 -23.39 11.01
CA LEU A 356 -9.06 -23.73 12.23
C LEU A 356 -10.54 -23.98 11.90
N PRO A 357 -11.11 -25.12 12.33
CA PRO A 357 -12.51 -25.45 12.06
C PRO A 357 -13.43 -24.45 12.77
N TYR A 358 -14.53 -24.07 12.10
CA TYR A 358 -15.56 -23.17 12.60
C TYR A 358 -15.11 -21.75 12.99
N LEU A 359 -13.88 -21.34 12.64
CA LEU A 359 -13.36 -20.02 13.00
C LEU A 359 -14.18 -18.88 12.36
N ARG A 360 -14.61 -19.05 11.09
CA ARG A 360 -15.47 -18.07 10.40
C ARG A 360 -16.81 -17.92 11.11
N GLU A 361 -17.47 -19.03 11.39
CA GLU A 361 -18.78 -19.08 12.03
C GLU A 361 -18.72 -18.44 13.43
N LEU A 362 -17.63 -18.69 14.16
CA LEU A 362 -17.41 -18.07 15.47
C LEU A 362 -17.20 -16.56 15.38
N LEU A 363 -16.47 -16.07 14.37
CA LEU A 363 -16.33 -14.63 14.12
C LEU A 363 -17.65 -13.98 13.72
N LEU A 364 -18.51 -14.66 12.97
CA LEU A 364 -19.85 -14.15 12.65
C LEU A 364 -20.73 -14.05 13.90
N LEU A 365 -20.73 -15.08 14.76
CA LEU A 365 -21.42 -15.04 16.06
C LEU A 365 -20.86 -13.95 16.99
N ALA A 366 -19.57 -13.66 16.90
CA ALA A 366 -18.95 -12.54 17.62
C ALA A 366 -19.39 -11.18 17.08
N ALA A 367 -19.50 -11.03 15.77
CA ALA A 367 -19.97 -9.79 15.16
C ALA A 367 -21.42 -9.46 15.56
N GLU A 368 -22.27 -10.48 15.73
CA GLU A 368 -23.65 -10.33 16.22
C GLU A 368 -23.72 -9.82 17.67
N GLN A 369 -22.74 -10.17 18.51
CA GLN A 369 -22.66 -9.71 19.91
C GLN A 369 -22.01 -8.32 20.02
N SER A 370 -20.89 -8.12 19.32
CA SER A 370 -20.10 -6.89 19.36
C SER A 370 -19.30 -6.71 18.07
N LEU A 371 -19.79 -5.84 17.19
CA LEU A 371 -19.16 -5.59 15.89
C LEU A 371 -17.76 -4.96 16.02
N SER A 372 -17.59 -3.94 16.86
CA SER A 372 -16.32 -3.20 17.01
C SER A 372 -15.17 -4.10 17.46
N GLU A 373 -15.35 -4.85 18.55
CA GLU A 373 -14.34 -5.78 19.06
C GLU A 373 -14.05 -6.92 18.08
N THR A 374 -15.05 -7.36 17.31
CA THR A 374 -14.84 -8.39 16.28
C THR A 374 -14.00 -7.88 15.12
N LEU A 375 -14.16 -6.61 14.71
CA LEU A 375 -13.32 -5.99 13.70
C LEU A 375 -11.87 -5.83 14.17
N GLU A 376 -11.64 -5.56 15.46
CA GLU A 376 -10.30 -5.58 16.06
C GLU A 376 -9.68 -6.98 15.98
N GLU A 377 -10.46 -8.00 16.29
CA GLU A 377 -10.03 -9.39 16.21
C GLU A 377 -9.71 -9.83 14.77
N ILE A 378 -10.53 -9.44 13.79
CA ILE A 378 -10.26 -9.65 12.35
C ILE A 378 -8.93 -8.98 11.96
N ASN A 379 -8.69 -7.76 12.41
CA ASN A 379 -7.43 -7.05 12.16
C ASN A 379 -6.23 -7.74 12.81
N PHE A 380 -6.40 -8.26 14.04
CA PHE A 380 -5.40 -9.08 14.71
C PHE A 380 -5.06 -10.32 13.89
N ILE A 381 -6.06 -11.08 13.41
CA ILE A 381 -5.84 -12.26 12.58
C ILE A 381 -5.08 -11.90 11.30
N ILE A 382 -5.47 -10.82 10.61
CA ILE A 382 -4.83 -10.42 9.36
C ILE A 382 -3.35 -10.02 9.56
N LYS A 383 -3.06 -9.31 10.66
CA LYS A 383 -1.71 -8.82 10.97
C LYS A 383 -0.80 -9.88 11.58
N GLN A 384 -1.33 -10.72 12.47
CA GLN A 384 -0.57 -11.62 13.35
C GLN A 384 -0.78 -13.12 13.06
N ARG A 385 -1.81 -13.51 12.30
CA ARG A 385 -2.14 -14.92 12.00
C ARG A 385 -2.31 -15.14 10.48
N PRO A 386 -1.21 -15.08 9.70
CA PRO A 386 -1.27 -15.13 8.23
C PRO A 386 -1.97 -16.39 7.69
N GLN A 387 -1.87 -17.51 8.38
CA GLN A 387 -2.47 -18.79 8.00
C GLN A 387 -3.99 -18.81 8.15
N GLN A 388 -4.54 -18.00 9.07
CA GLN A 388 -5.98 -17.91 9.34
C GLN A 388 -6.65 -16.69 8.67
N ARG A 389 -5.91 -15.95 7.83
CA ARG A 389 -6.43 -14.79 7.05
C ARG A 389 -7.67 -15.12 6.25
N TRP A 390 -7.79 -16.35 5.78
CA TRP A 390 -8.94 -16.78 4.98
C TRP A 390 -10.26 -16.67 5.76
N ALA A 391 -10.27 -16.97 7.06
CA ALA A 391 -11.47 -16.88 7.89
C ALA A 391 -11.83 -15.41 8.14
N ALA A 392 -10.84 -14.59 8.50
CA ALA A 392 -11.01 -13.16 8.72
C ALA A 392 -11.50 -12.42 7.47
N LYS A 393 -10.88 -12.65 6.30
CA LYS A 393 -11.29 -12.01 5.04
C LYS A 393 -12.72 -12.38 4.64
N THR A 394 -13.07 -13.66 4.75
CA THR A 394 -14.38 -14.19 4.34
C THR A 394 -15.47 -13.63 5.26
N THR A 395 -15.19 -13.57 6.57
CA THR A 395 -16.09 -12.96 7.56
C THR A 395 -16.30 -11.47 7.28
N ALA A 396 -15.22 -10.71 7.06
CA ALA A 396 -15.34 -9.28 6.75
C ALA A 396 -16.14 -9.02 5.46
N TYR A 397 -15.90 -9.80 4.40
CA TYR A 397 -16.67 -9.68 3.16
C TYR A 397 -18.15 -10.00 3.37
N GLU A 398 -18.46 -11.03 4.16
CA GLU A 398 -19.83 -11.38 4.49
C GLU A 398 -20.52 -10.30 5.31
N LEU A 399 -19.88 -9.75 6.34
CA LEU A 399 -20.41 -8.64 7.14
C LEU A 399 -20.68 -7.41 6.29
N GLY A 400 -19.74 -7.06 5.39
CA GLY A 400 -19.91 -5.98 4.43
C GLY A 400 -21.12 -6.21 3.53
N LEU A 401 -21.22 -7.39 2.90
CA LEU A 401 -22.35 -7.70 2.00
C LEU A 401 -23.69 -7.80 2.74
N ARG A 402 -23.72 -8.29 3.99
CA ARG A 402 -24.92 -8.27 4.84
C ARG A 402 -25.38 -6.84 5.13
N ASP A 403 -24.48 -5.93 5.52
CA ASP A 403 -24.80 -4.53 5.74
C ASP A 403 -25.35 -3.86 4.48
N LEU A 404 -24.72 -4.08 3.33
CA LEU A 404 -25.20 -3.53 2.05
C LEU A 404 -26.57 -4.08 1.64
N GLY A 405 -26.81 -5.37 1.88
CA GLY A 405 -28.07 -6.03 1.56
C GLY A 405 -29.25 -5.62 2.44
N GLN A 406 -29.00 -5.03 3.61
CA GLN A 406 -30.04 -4.51 4.49
C GLN A 406 -30.52 -3.09 4.10
N ARG A 407 -29.82 -2.41 3.18
CA ARG A 407 -30.12 -1.03 2.79
C ARG A 407 -31.20 -1.01 1.70
N MET A 408 -32.43 -0.74 2.13
CA MET A 408 -33.62 -0.79 1.26
C MET A 408 -34.06 0.57 0.70
N ARG A 409 -33.32 1.65 0.96
CA ARG A 409 -33.63 3.01 0.49
C ARG A 409 -32.39 3.66 -0.12
N LEU A 410 -32.57 4.48 -1.16
CA LEU A 410 -31.48 5.24 -1.79
C LEU A 410 -30.69 6.11 -0.80
N ARG A 411 -31.37 6.62 0.25
CA ARG A 411 -30.71 7.33 1.36
C ARG A 411 -29.72 6.47 2.11
N ASP A 412 -30.15 5.28 2.49
CA ASP A 412 -29.33 4.37 3.27
C ASP A 412 -28.18 3.86 2.40
N ILE A 413 -28.41 3.64 1.10
CA ILE A 413 -27.36 3.33 0.12
C ILE A 413 -26.34 4.47 0.02
N GLY A 414 -26.77 5.74 0.03
CA GLY A 414 -25.87 6.90 -0.02
C GLY A 414 -24.84 6.96 1.12
N VAL A 415 -25.19 6.46 2.31
CA VAL A 415 -24.29 6.43 3.49
C VAL A 415 -23.41 5.16 3.52
N ALA A 416 -23.66 4.18 2.64
CA ALA A 416 -23.01 2.87 2.69
C ALA A 416 -21.49 2.92 2.50
N HIS A 417 -20.96 3.86 1.71
CA HIS A 417 -19.51 4.05 1.54
C HIS A 417 -18.77 4.30 2.87
N GLN A 418 -19.45 4.89 3.87
CA GLN A 418 -18.88 5.12 5.20
C GLN A 418 -18.79 3.82 6.01
N SER A 419 -19.85 3.01 6.03
CA SER A 419 -19.85 1.72 6.74
C SER A 419 -18.93 0.71 6.05
N LEU A 420 -18.85 0.71 4.72
CA LEU A 420 -18.01 -0.20 3.95
C LEU A 420 -16.54 -0.06 4.30
N ASN A 421 -16.06 1.17 4.52
CA ASN A 421 -14.69 1.45 4.92
C ASN A 421 -14.38 0.97 6.35
N LEU A 422 -15.39 0.93 7.22
CA LEU A 422 -15.27 0.41 8.58
C LEU A 422 -15.35 -1.13 8.63
N LEU A 423 -16.30 -1.73 7.92
CA LEU A 423 -16.56 -3.18 7.91
C LEU A 423 -15.54 -3.97 7.09
N VAL A 424 -15.07 -3.39 5.98
CA VAL A 424 -14.06 -3.99 5.10
C VAL A 424 -12.91 -3.00 4.90
N PRO A 425 -11.98 -2.88 5.87
CA PRO A 425 -10.83 -2.00 5.76
C PRO A 425 -9.97 -2.29 4.52
N SER A 426 -9.23 -1.30 4.04
CA SER A 426 -8.33 -1.41 2.88
C SER A 426 -7.39 -2.62 2.96
N GLY A 427 -6.79 -2.85 4.13
CA GLY A 427 -5.91 -3.99 4.38
C GLY A 427 -6.57 -5.37 4.20
N VAL A 428 -7.92 -5.46 4.28
CA VAL A 428 -8.68 -6.68 3.99
C VAL A 428 -9.03 -6.78 2.50
N ARG A 429 -9.29 -5.64 1.85
CA ARG A 429 -9.57 -5.56 0.40
C ARG A 429 -8.34 -5.96 -0.42
N GLU A 430 -7.16 -5.49 -0.02
CA GLU A 430 -5.89 -5.75 -0.69
C GLU A 430 -5.48 -7.24 -0.71
N LEU A 431 -6.03 -8.06 0.17
CA LEU A 431 -5.78 -9.50 0.19
C LEU A 431 -6.35 -10.23 -1.04
N SER A 432 -7.27 -9.62 -1.79
CA SER A 432 -7.84 -10.18 -3.01
C SER A 432 -8.11 -9.09 -4.04
N PRO A 433 -7.35 -9.04 -5.16
CA PRO A 433 -7.53 -8.02 -6.20
C PRO A 433 -8.96 -7.93 -6.75
N THR A 434 -9.62 -9.08 -6.92
CA THR A 434 -11.02 -9.18 -7.36
C THR A 434 -12.00 -8.56 -6.36
N ALA A 435 -11.89 -8.92 -5.07
CA ALA A 435 -12.73 -8.37 -4.01
C ALA A 435 -12.51 -6.85 -3.86
N SER A 436 -11.26 -6.39 -3.95
CA SER A 436 -10.94 -4.96 -3.92
C SER A 436 -11.65 -4.18 -5.02
N ARG A 437 -11.67 -4.72 -6.25
CA ARG A 437 -12.40 -4.12 -7.37
C ARG A 437 -13.91 -4.06 -7.09
N VAL A 438 -14.50 -5.17 -6.64
CA VAL A 438 -15.94 -5.26 -6.34
C VAL A 438 -16.35 -4.25 -5.27
N PHE A 439 -15.63 -4.22 -4.15
CA PHE A 439 -15.95 -3.28 -3.06
C PHE A 439 -15.69 -1.82 -3.44
N ARG A 440 -14.73 -1.55 -4.33
CA ARG A 440 -14.55 -0.20 -4.88
C ARG A 440 -15.74 0.24 -5.72
N VAL A 441 -16.23 -0.63 -6.61
CA VAL A 441 -17.40 -0.33 -7.44
C VAL A 441 -18.65 -0.13 -6.58
N LEU A 442 -18.82 -0.90 -5.51
CA LEU A 442 -19.92 -0.69 -4.56
C LEU A 442 -19.77 0.62 -3.76
N ASP A 443 -18.54 1.04 -3.42
CA ASP A 443 -18.26 2.35 -2.83
C ASP A 443 -18.64 3.50 -3.79
N ASP A 444 -18.24 3.39 -5.06
CA ASP A 444 -18.54 4.37 -6.10
C ASP A 444 -20.05 4.46 -6.38
N ALA A 445 -20.75 3.33 -6.44
CA ALA A 445 -22.20 3.27 -6.56
C ALA A 445 -22.92 3.92 -5.36
N SER A 446 -22.41 3.70 -4.13
CA SER A 446 -22.92 4.36 -2.93
C SER A 446 -22.72 5.88 -2.98
N ARG A 447 -21.56 6.36 -3.44
CA ARG A 447 -21.29 7.80 -3.62
C ARG A 447 -22.19 8.43 -4.67
N ALA A 448 -22.46 7.72 -5.76
CA ALA A 448 -23.43 8.17 -6.77
C ALA A 448 -24.84 8.30 -6.18
N ALA A 449 -25.26 7.35 -5.34
CA ALA A 449 -26.52 7.45 -4.58
C ALA A 449 -26.53 8.63 -3.60
N ALA A 450 -25.40 8.94 -2.95
CA ALA A 450 -25.27 10.12 -2.09
C ALA A 450 -25.41 11.42 -2.88
N SER A 451 -24.76 11.51 -4.05
CA SER A 451 -24.88 12.65 -4.96
C SER A 451 -26.32 12.90 -5.40
N TYR A 452 -27.09 11.85 -5.66
CA TYR A 452 -28.53 11.98 -5.95
C TYR A 452 -29.29 12.73 -4.83
N GLN A 453 -28.90 12.57 -3.56
CA GLN A 453 -29.56 13.25 -2.45
C GLN A 453 -29.18 14.72 -2.31
N THR A 454 -27.93 15.05 -2.62
CA THR A 454 -27.38 16.39 -2.42
C THR A 454 -27.68 17.32 -3.59
N GLN A 455 -27.79 16.77 -4.81
CA GLN A 455 -28.07 17.56 -6.00
C GLN A 455 -29.49 18.14 -5.96
N ILE A 456 -29.66 19.36 -6.46
CA ILE A 456 -30.95 20.07 -6.50
C ILE A 456 -31.63 19.86 -7.87
N ASN A 457 -30.83 19.85 -8.93
CA ASN A 457 -31.31 19.74 -10.31
C ASN A 457 -31.79 18.31 -10.64
N LYS A 458 -32.92 18.22 -11.35
CA LYS A 458 -33.51 16.95 -11.83
C LYS A 458 -32.56 16.22 -12.78
N GLN A 459 -31.89 16.92 -13.71
CA GLN A 459 -30.95 16.29 -14.65
C GLN A 459 -29.74 15.71 -13.91
N ASP A 460 -29.15 16.44 -12.97
CA ASP A 460 -28.02 15.97 -12.18
C ASP A 460 -28.40 14.79 -11.27
N ARG A 461 -29.62 14.79 -10.72
CA ARG A 461 -30.19 13.65 -9.98
C ARG A 461 -30.37 12.42 -10.88
N GLN A 462 -30.90 12.60 -12.08
CA GLN A 462 -31.05 11.50 -13.06
C GLN A 462 -29.69 10.96 -13.50
N HIS A 463 -28.72 11.84 -13.74
CA HIS A 463 -27.36 11.47 -14.11
C HIS A 463 -26.66 10.69 -12.98
N ALA A 464 -26.77 11.13 -11.72
CA ALA A 464 -26.22 10.43 -10.56
C ALA A 464 -26.79 9.00 -10.42
N LEU A 465 -28.10 8.81 -10.60
CA LEU A 465 -28.70 7.48 -10.61
C LEU A 465 -28.28 6.65 -11.84
N GLY A 466 -28.06 7.30 -13.00
CA GLY A 466 -27.49 6.65 -14.18
C GLY A 466 -26.09 6.10 -13.95
N GLN A 467 -25.20 6.91 -13.37
CA GLN A 467 -23.83 6.48 -13.00
C GLN A 467 -23.85 5.34 -11.98
N MET A 468 -24.74 5.40 -10.99
CA MET A 468 -24.91 4.32 -10.02
C MET A 468 -25.24 2.99 -10.70
N ILE A 469 -26.17 2.99 -11.67
CA ILE A 469 -26.55 1.79 -12.43
C ILE A 469 -25.37 1.30 -13.29
N GLU A 470 -24.67 2.20 -13.98
CA GLU A 470 -23.51 1.86 -14.81
C GLU A 470 -22.43 1.16 -13.97
N TYR A 471 -22.06 1.72 -12.83
CA TYR A 471 -21.11 1.09 -11.90
C TYR A 471 -21.58 -0.31 -11.50
N LEU A 472 -22.84 -0.46 -11.08
CA LEU A 472 -23.38 -1.75 -10.64
C LEU A 472 -23.43 -2.80 -11.76
N GLN A 473 -23.65 -2.40 -13.01
CA GLN A 473 -23.64 -3.30 -14.17
C GLN A 473 -22.24 -3.84 -14.51
N THR A 474 -21.17 -3.12 -14.14
CA THR A 474 -19.80 -3.64 -14.31
C THR A 474 -19.47 -4.81 -13.37
N VAL A 475 -20.26 -5.00 -12.30
CA VAL A 475 -20.02 -6.04 -11.29
C VAL A 475 -20.52 -7.39 -11.81
N HIS A 476 -19.57 -8.28 -12.13
CA HIS A 476 -19.87 -9.66 -12.49
C HIS A 476 -20.06 -10.48 -11.20
N SER A 477 -21.32 -10.81 -10.87
CA SER A 477 -21.66 -11.58 -9.65
C SER A 477 -21.08 -13.00 -9.67
N SER A 478 -20.87 -13.59 -10.85
CA SER A 478 -20.27 -14.91 -11.04
C SER A 478 -18.74 -14.83 -11.01
N GLY A 479 -18.10 -15.34 -9.96
CA GLY A 479 -16.63 -15.51 -9.90
C GLY A 479 -15.86 -14.36 -9.23
N SER A 480 -16.55 -13.39 -8.64
CA SER A 480 -15.93 -12.30 -7.88
C SER A 480 -15.24 -12.77 -6.60
N PHE A 481 -15.86 -13.74 -5.92
CA PHE A 481 -15.35 -14.41 -4.72
C PHE A 481 -15.18 -15.91 -4.94
N SER A 482 -14.25 -16.52 -4.19
CA SER A 482 -14.05 -17.99 -4.19
C SER A 482 -15.24 -18.77 -3.63
N TYR A 483 -16.10 -18.12 -2.84
CA TYR A 483 -17.24 -18.77 -2.17
C TYR A 483 -18.55 -18.42 -2.88
N LEU A 484 -19.31 -19.47 -3.25
CA LEU A 484 -20.59 -19.33 -3.95
C LEU A 484 -21.61 -18.46 -3.18
N ASN A 485 -21.70 -18.63 -1.85
CA ASN A 485 -22.62 -17.85 -1.02
C ASN A 485 -22.33 -16.34 -1.10
N LEU A 486 -21.05 -15.92 -1.06
CA LEU A 486 -20.68 -14.51 -1.19
C LEU A 486 -21.05 -13.95 -2.57
N ASN A 487 -20.89 -14.74 -3.63
CA ASN A 487 -21.31 -14.36 -4.98
C ASN A 487 -22.84 -14.21 -5.09
N GLN A 488 -23.60 -15.09 -4.44
CA GLN A 488 -25.07 -15.00 -4.37
C GLN A 488 -25.52 -13.74 -3.62
N MET A 489 -24.90 -13.46 -2.46
CA MET A 489 -25.15 -12.25 -1.68
C MET A 489 -24.83 -10.98 -2.48
N LEU A 490 -23.67 -10.95 -3.14
CA LEU A 490 -23.27 -9.84 -4.01
C LEU A 490 -24.31 -9.62 -5.12
N GLY A 491 -24.75 -10.69 -5.80
CA GLY A 491 -25.77 -10.61 -6.83
C GLY A 491 -27.11 -10.08 -6.30
N ALA A 492 -27.50 -10.46 -5.08
CA ALA A 492 -28.69 -9.93 -4.43
C ALA A 492 -28.58 -8.43 -4.14
N VAL A 493 -27.45 -7.98 -3.58
CA VAL A 493 -27.16 -6.56 -3.33
C VAL A 493 -27.24 -5.76 -4.63
N VAL A 494 -26.48 -6.17 -5.65
CA VAL A 494 -26.42 -5.47 -6.96
C VAL A 494 -27.81 -5.34 -7.58
N ARG A 495 -28.59 -6.44 -7.64
CA ARG A 495 -29.95 -6.40 -8.19
C ARG A 495 -30.88 -5.47 -7.41
N SER A 496 -30.83 -5.54 -6.08
CA SER A 496 -31.68 -4.69 -5.23
C SER A 496 -31.37 -3.20 -5.42
N TRP A 497 -30.09 -2.85 -5.52
CA TRP A 497 -29.65 -1.46 -5.69
C TRP A 497 -29.96 -0.92 -7.10
N ILE A 498 -29.80 -1.74 -8.15
CA ILE A 498 -30.23 -1.37 -9.51
C ILE A 498 -31.72 -1.08 -9.53
N LEU A 499 -32.54 -1.98 -8.95
CA LEU A 499 -33.99 -1.81 -8.90
C LEU A 499 -34.41 -0.52 -8.17
N LEU A 500 -33.76 -0.20 -7.04
CA LEU A 500 -34.02 1.05 -6.31
C LEU A 500 -33.58 2.29 -7.10
N ALA A 501 -32.47 2.22 -7.85
CA ALA A 501 -32.01 3.32 -8.69
C ALA A 501 -32.95 3.56 -9.87
N GLU A 502 -33.46 2.49 -10.51
CA GLU A 502 -34.45 2.58 -11.59
C GLU A 502 -35.77 3.18 -11.07
N GLN A 503 -36.30 2.71 -9.93
CA GLN A 503 -37.46 3.31 -9.29
C GLN A 503 -37.27 4.80 -8.97
N GLY A 504 -36.06 5.18 -8.53
CA GLY A 504 -35.70 6.59 -8.31
C GLY A 504 -35.77 7.42 -9.58
N LYS A 505 -35.31 6.89 -10.72
CA LYS A 505 -35.39 7.56 -12.03
C LYS A 505 -36.84 7.72 -12.51
N ASP A 506 -37.69 6.71 -12.31
CA ASP A 506 -39.10 6.75 -12.68
C ASP A 506 -39.88 7.78 -11.85
N THR A 507 -39.56 7.88 -10.55
CA THR A 507 -40.13 8.88 -9.64
C THR A 507 -39.73 10.31 -10.05
N LEU A 508 -38.48 10.52 -10.48
CA LEU A 508 -38.05 11.79 -11.06
C LEU A 508 -38.78 12.08 -12.38
N GLY A 509 -39.00 11.06 -13.21
CA GLY A 509 -39.72 11.17 -14.48
C GLY A 509 -41.15 11.65 -14.31
N THR A 510 -41.86 11.11 -13.31
CA THR A 510 -43.25 11.44 -12.98
C THR A 510 -43.41 12.76 -12.21
N THR A 511 -42.39 13.21 -11.48
CA THR A 511 -42.36 14.54 -10.84
C THR A 511 -42.04 15.61 -11.90
N SER A 512 -43.06 16.00 -12.66
CA SER A 512 -43.06 17.22 -13.49
C SER A 512 -43.66 18.36 -12.67
N GLY A 513 -42.90 19.44 -12.45
CA GLY A 513 -43.46 20.71 -11.98
C GLY A 513 -42.89 21.33 -10.70
N ALA A 514 -41.58 21.46 -10.57
CA ALA A 514 -41.02 22.60 -9.81
C ALA A 514 -40.21 23.43 -10.80
N LEU A 515 -40.73 24.61 -11.12
CA LEU A 515 -40.23 25.57 -12.10
C LEU A 515 -38.76 25.90 -11.85
N PHE A 516 -37.87 25.22 -12.56
CA PHE A 516 -36.53 25.72 -12.79
C PHE A 516 -36.64 26.77 -13.90
N ILE A 517 -36.56 28.04 -13.51
CA ILE A 517 -36.39 29.14 -14.46
C ILE A 517 -34.89 29.17 -14.76
N GLU A 518 -34.51 28.73 -15.96
CA GLU A 518 -33.16 28.93 -16.46
C GLU A 518 -32.83 30.43 -16.39
N ASN A 519 -31.72 30.78 -15.76
CA ASN A 519 -31.27 32.17 -15.73
C ASN A 519 -30.89 32.60 -17.15
N PRO A 520 -31.65 33.50 -17.79
CA PRO A 520 -31.39 33.87 -19.17
C PRO A 520 -30.23 34.88 -19.27
N TYR A 521 -29.74 35.43 -18.16
CA TYR A 521 -28.69 36.45 -18.14
C TYR A 521 -27.29 35.86 -18.08
N VAL A 522 -26.32 36.53 -18.71
CA VAL A 522 -24.89 36.16 -18.66
C VAL A 522 -24.17 37.02 -17.60
N PRO A 523 -23.91 36.50 -16.39
CA PRO A 523 -23.23 37.27 -15.36
C PRO A 523 -21.72 37.42 -15.64
N GLY A 524 -21.21 38.63 -15.46
CA GLY A 524 -19.77 38.92 -15.38
C GLY A 524 -19.01 38.99 -16.70
N ARG A 525 -19.40 38.24 -17.74
CA ARG A 525 -18.74 38.27 -19.05
C ARG A 525 -19.36 39.32 -19.99
N ALA A 526 -18.54 39.93 -20.83
CA ALA A 526 -19.03 40.79 -21.91
C ALA A 526 -19.76 39.96 -22.97
N LEU A 527 -20.93 40.43 -23.39
CA LEU A 527 -21.78 39.75 -24.36
C LEU A 527 -21.09 39.62 -25.72
N ASP A 528 -21.15 38.42 -26.31
CA ASP A 528 -20.57 38.14 -27.63
C ASP A 528 -21.43 38.70 -28.77
N LEU A 529 -20.83 38.80 -29.96
CA LEU A 529 -21.45 39.38 -31.15
C LEU A 529 -22.84 38.77 -31.42
N ARG A 530 -23.85 39.60 -31.71
CA ARG A 530 -25.26 39.22 -31.97
C ARG A 530 -25.97 38.51 -30.80
N ASN A 531 -25.48 38.64 -29.57
CA ASN A 531 -26.19 38.09 -28.41
C ASN A 531 -27.53 38.82 -28.20
N PRO A 532 -28.66 38.11 -28.12
CA PRO A 532 -30.00 38.70 -28.00
C PRO A 532 -30.22 39.48 -26.69
N LEU A 533 -29.38 39.26 -25.66
CA LEU A 533 -29.42 39.99 -24.39
C LEU A 533 -28.82 41.40 -24.49
N PHE A 534 -28.21 41.76 -25.61
CA PHE A 534 -27.71 43.11 -25.83
C PHE A 534 -28.87 44.03 -26.22
N VAL A 535 -29.37 44.81 -25.25
CA VAL A 535 -30.53 45.69 -25.39
C VAL A 535 -30.12 47.17 -25.30
N GLY A 536 -30.79 48.02 -26.06
CA GLY A 536 -30.63 49.47 -26.03
C GLY A 536 -29.33 49.96 -26.68
N ARG A 537 -28.76 51.03 -26.11
CA ARG A 537 -27.48 51.66 -26.53
C ARG A 537 -27.48 52.36 -27.90
N ASN A 538 -28.66 52.58 -28.48
CA ASN A 538 -28.83 53.39 -29.69
C ASN A 538 -28.29 54.82 -29.53
N ASP A 539 -28.29 55.36 -28.31
CA ASP A 539 -27.70 56.66 -27.97
C ASP A 539 -26.18 56.68 -28.18
N VAL A 540 -25.48 55.60 -27.79
CA VAL A 540 -24.03 55.44 -27.99
C VAL A 540 -23.72 55.24 -29.46
N VAL A 541 -24.49 54.39 -30.14
CA VAL A 541 -24.32 54.12 -31.58
C VAL A 541 -24.53 55.38 -32.41
N GLN A 542 -25.62 56.12 -32.15
CA GLN A 542 -25.92 57.35 -32.87
C GLN A 542 -24.79 58.39 -32.72
N ARG A 543 -24.23 58.54 -31.52
CA ARG A 543 -23.09 59.45 -31.29
C ARG A 543 -21.82 58.99 -32.01
N LEU A 544 -21.52 57.69 -31.96
CA LEU A 544 -20.40 57.12 -32.71
C LEU A 544 -20.57 57.37 -34.21
N SER A 545 -21.72 57.00 -34.79
CA SER A 545 -22.04 57.21 -36.20
C SER A 545 -21.93 58.68 -36.59
N GLN A 546 -22.53 59.61 -35.85
CA GLN A 546 -22.45 61.06 -36.14
C GLN A 546 -21.01 61.57 -36.14
N ALA A 547 -20.20 61.13 -35.20
CA ALA A 547 -18.80 61.55 -35.10
C ALA A 547 -17.91 60.93 -36.18
N PHE A 548 -18.21 59.72 -36.68
CA PHE A 548 -17.50 59.11 -37.80
C PHE A 548 -17.70 59.84 -39.15
N HIS A 549 -18.79 60.60 -39.30
CA HIS A 549 -19.07 61.40 -40.50
C HIS A 549 -18.31 62.75 -40.54
N LYS A 550 -17.64 63.14 -39.46
CA LYS A 550 -16.82 64.37 -39.43
C LYS A 550 -15.57 64.20 -40.33
N PRO A 551 -15.16 65.22 -41.11
CA PRO A 551 -13.99 65.13 -42.01
C PRO A 551 -12.68 64.82 -41.27
N GLN A 552 -12.50 65.38 -40.07
CA GLN A 552 -11.43 65.04 -39.15
C GLN A 552 -12.03 64.24 -38.00
N ARG A 553 -11.76 62.93 -37.97
CA ARG A 553 -12.38 62.03 -36.99
C ARG A 553 -11.71 62.20 -35.62
N PRO A 554 -12.48 62.42 -34.55
CA PRO A 554 -11.93 62.49 -33.21
C PRO A 554 -11.50 61.11 -32.70
N THR A 555 -10.65 61.09 -31.67
CA THR A 555 -10.48 59.90 -30.85
C THR A 555 -11.74 59.64 -30.04
N PHE A 556 -12.18 58.40 -29.93
CA PHE A 556 -13.34 58.05 -29.13
C PHE A 556 -12.95 57.58 -27.74
N LEU A 557 -13.66 58.04 -26.72
CA LEU A 557 -13.56 57.53 -25.36
C LEU A 557 -14.94 57.09 -24.85
N LEU A 558 -15.14 55.78 -24.74
CA LEU A 558 -16.27 55.19 -24.02
C LEU A 558 -15.96 55.14 -22.53
N PHE A 559 -16.65 55.94 -21.72
CA PHE A 559 -16.39 55.98 -20.28
C PHE A 559 -17.66 55.75 -19.46
N GLY A 560 -17.51 55.14 -18.29
CA GLY A 560 -18.61 54.86 -17.38
C GLY A 560 -18.23 53.83 -16.33
N GLU A 561 -19.07 53.67 -15.32
CA GLU A 561 -18.80 52.76 -14.20
C GLU A 561 -18.58 51.30 -14.64
N ARG A 562 -17.96 50.51 -13.76
CA ARG A 562 -17.83 49.06 -13.95
C ARG A 562 -19.21 48.42 -14.13
N ARG A 563 -19.31 47.44 -15.04
CA ARG A 563 -20.56 46.71 -15.38
C ARG A 563 -21.65 47.51 -16.11
N MET A 564 -21.34 48.69 -16.66
CA MET A 564 -22.27 49.43 -17.52
C MET A 564 -22.37 48.90 -18.96
N GLY A 565 -21.64 47.83 -19.30
CA GLY A 565 -21.72 47.19 -20.63
C GLY A 565 -20.78 47.76 -21.70
N LYS A 566 -19.73 48.51 -21.32
CA LYS A 566 -18.75 49.11 -22.24
C LYS A 566 -18.11 48.07 -23.19
N SER A 567 -17.54 47.01 -22.63
CA SER A 567 -16.94 45.90 -23.39
C SER A 567 -17.95 45.20 -24.30
N SER A 568 -19.21 45.09 -23.85
CA SER A 568 -20.28 44.51 -24.67
C SER A 568 -20.61 45.42 -25.86
N ILE A 569 -20.67 46.73 -25.68
CA ILE A 569 -20.86 47.70 -26.78
C ILE A 569 -19.74 47.55 -27.81
N ILE A 570 -18.48 47.48 -27.37
CA ILE A 570 -17.34 47.37 -28.29
C ILE A 570 -17.43 46.08 -29.13
N LYS A 571 -17.74 44.94 -28.47
CA LYS A 571 -17.93 43.67 -29.17
C LYS A 571 -19.08 43.71 -30.18
N GLN A 572 -20.12 44.53 -29.98
CA GLN A 572 -21.24 44.65 -30.91
C GLN A 572 -21.01 45.64 -32.07
N LEU A 573 -19.94 46.44 -32.06
CA LEU A 573 -19.67 47.43 -33.11
C LEU A 573 -19.76 46.88 -34.55
N PRO A 574 -19.31 45.65 -34.89
CA PRO A 574 -19.45 45.13 -36.25
C PRO A 574 -20.91 45.05 -36.73
N VAL A 575 -21.85 44.85 -35.81
CA VAL A 575 -23.30 44.80 -36.10
C VAL A 575 -23.89 46.21 -36.05
N LEU A 576 -23.47 47.03 -35.07
CA LEU A 576 -24.08 48.34 -34.81
C LEU A 576 -23.71 49.42 -35.84
N LEU A 577 -22.50 49.37 -36.42
CA LEU A 577 -22.02 50.39 -37.37
C LEU A 577 -22.19 50.00 -38.84
N GLY A 578 -22.48 48.73 -39.13
CA GLY A 578 -22.63 48.21 -40.49
C GLY A 578 -21.30 47.89 -41.22
N PRO A 579 -21.38 47.43 -42.48
CA PRO A 579 -20.24 46.83 -43.20
C PRO A 579 -19.13 47.81 -43.60
N GLY A 580 -19.41 49.12 -43.60
CA GLY A 580 -18.41 50.16 -43.89
C GLY A 580 -17.33 50.33 -42.81
N TYR A 581 -17.51 49.68 -41.65
CA TYR A 581 -16.57 49.75 -40.54
C TYR A 581 -15.98 48.38 -40.22
N VAL A 582 -14.68 48.37 -39.97
CA VAL A 582 -13.91 47.19 -39.57
C VAL A 582 -13.42 47.42 -38.14
N PRO A 583 -14.23 47.15 -37.12
CA PRO A 583 -13.77 47.24 -35.74
C PRO A 583 -12.91 46.05 -35.36
N VAL A 584 -11.78 46.34 -34.70
CA VAL A 584 -10.84 45.35 -34.17
C VAL A 584 -10.70 45.60 -32.67
N PHE A 585 -11.04 44.58 -31.89
CA PHE A 585 -11.10 44.66 -30.43
C PHE A 585 -9.79 44.20 -29.78
N TYR A 586 -9.34 44.96 -28.79
CA TYR A 586 -8.19 44.67 -27.96
C TYR A 586 -8.57 44.84 -26.49
N ASP A 587 -8.39 43.79 -25.71
CA ASP A 587 -8.52 43.83 -24.26
C ASP A 587 -7.13 44.05 -23.65
N LEU A 588 -6.89 45.23 -23.09
CA LEU A 588 -5.59 45.61 -22.54
C LEU A 588 -5.27 44.89 -21.22
N GLN A 589 -6.22 44.19 -20.60
CA GLN A 589 -5.95 43.32 -19.45
C GLN A 589 -5.31 41.97 -19.86
N GLN A 590 -5.36 41.59 -21.13
CA GLN A 590 -4.80 40.31 -21.56
C GLN A 590 -3.29 40.25 -21.35
N SER A 591 -2.85 39.24 -20.61
CA SER A 591 -1.45 39.00 -20.28
C SER A 591 -0.59 38.91 -21.55
N GLY A 592 0.39 39.79 -21.68
CA GLY A 592 1.37 39.75 -22.77
C GLY A 592 1.11 40.69 -23.95
N LEU A 593 -0.05 41.35 -24.04
CA LEU A 593 -0.30 42.35 -25.07
C LEU A 593 0.62 43.58 -24.91
N LEU A 594 0.87 43.97 -23.66
CA LEU A 594 1.61 45.18 -23.29
C LEU A 594 3.04 44.86 -22.80
N ALA A 595 3.56 43.68 -23.13
CA ALA A 595 4.88 43.23 -22.66
C ALA A 595 6.07 43.91 -23.37
N SER A 596 5.89 44.37 -24.60
CA SER A 596 6.89 45.07 -25.41
C SER A 596 6.21 45.78 -26.59
N ALA A 597 6.89 46.69 -27.29
CA ALA A 597 6.33 47.32 -28.50
C ALA A 597 6.09 46.28 -29.61
N ALA A 598 7.00 45.34 -29.79
CA ALA A 598 6.87 44.23 -30.74
C ALA A 598 5.70 43.30 -30.40
N ALA A 599 5.47 43.00 -29.11
CA ALA A 599 4.31 42.24 -28.67
C ALA A 599 3.00 43.01 -28.93
N PHE A 600 2.97 44.32 -28.62
CA PHE A 600 1.80 45.15 -28.87
C PHE A 600 1.46 45.21 -30.36
N PHE A 601 2.40 45.66 -31.19
CA PHE A 601 2.18 45.83 -32.64
C PHE A 601 2.01 44.52 -33.39
N GLY A 602 2.70 43.44 -32.98
CA GLY A 602 2.51 42.12 -33.57
C GLY A 602 1.10 41.57 -33.32
N ASN A 603 0.56 41.74 -32.11
CA ASN A 603 -0.82 41.34 -31.81
C ASN A 603 -1.85 42.24 -32.51
N VAL A 604 -1.59 43.54 -32.60
CA VAL A 604 -2.43 44.48 -33.35
C VAL A 604 -2.46 44.10 -34.83
N ALA A 605 -1.30 43.86 -35.45
CA ALA A 605 -1.22 43.47 -36.84
C ALA A 605 -1.95 42.14 -37.12
N ALA A 606 -1.71 41.12 -36.29
CA ALA A 606 -2.34 39.81 -36.47
C ALA A 606 -3.87 39.86 -36.37
N ASN A 607 -4.42 40.68 -35.46
CA ASN A 607 -5.86 40.83 -35.32
C ASN A 607 -6.47 41.64 -36.47
N ILE A 608 -5.80 42.70 -36.94
CA ILE A 608 -6.22 43.43 -38.14
C ILE A 608 -6.21 42.48 -39.35
N GLU A 609 -5.13 41.74 -39.57
CA GLU A 609 -5.00 40.80 -40.68
C GLU A 609 -6.13 39.78 -40.68
N ARG A 610 -6.43 39.18 -39.51
CA ARG A 610 -7.55 38.25 -39.35
C ARG A 610 -8.89 38.90 -39.73
N GLN A 611 -9.17 40.08 -39.19
CA GLN A 611 -10.43 40.79 -39.46
C GLN A 611 -10.57 41.23 -40.92
N MET A 612 -9.46 41.60 -41.58
CA MET A 612 -9.46 41.92 -43.00
C MET A 612 -9.70 40.66 -43.84
N ARG A 613 -8.98 39.57 -43.53
CA ARG A 613 -9.09 38.29 -44.23
C ARG A 613 -10.51 37.71 -44.17
N ASP A 614 -11.15 37.76 -43.00
CA ASP A 614 -12.54 37.31 -42.80
C ASP A 614 -13.54 38.08 -43.68
N ARG A 615 -13.15 39.26 -44.18
CA ARG A 615 -13.94 40.12 -45.07
C ARG A 615 -13.46 40.09 -46.52
N GLY A 616 -12.59 39.13 -46.88
CA GLY A 616 -12.04 38.95 -48.23
C GLY A 616 -10.92 39.93 -48.59
N MET A 617 -10.44 40.72 -47.63
CA MET A 617 -9.38 41.70 -47.83
C MET A 617 -8.02 41.10 -47.44
N LEU A 618 -7.15 40.88 -48.41
CA LEU A 618 -5.84 40.26 -48.18
C LEU A 618 -4.77 41.33 -47.91
N VAL A 619 -4.16 41.25 -46.74
CA VAL A 619 -3.03 42.10 -46.31
C VAL A 619 -1.83 41.19 -46.04
N PRO A 620 -0.60 41.58 -46.40
CA PRO A 620 0.60 40.80 -46.06
C PRO A 620 0.71 40.63 -44.53
N PRO A 621 1.05 39.44 -44.02
CA PRO A 621 1.23 39.25 -42.58
C PRO A 621 2.44 40.03 -42.07
N LEU A 622 2.32 40.66 -40.89
CA LEU A 622 3.45 41.24 -40.17
C LEU A 622 3.88 40.28 -39.06
N ASP A 623 5.01 39.61 -39.25
CA ASP A 623 5.47 38.58 -38.33
C ASP A 623 5.92 39.16 -36.99
N ARG A 624 5.30 38.69 -35.90
CA ARG A 624 5.66 39.06 -34.53
C ARG A 624 7.09 38.65 -34.19
N VAL A 625 7.54 37.47 -34.62
CA VAL A 625 8.91 36.98 -34.31
C VAL A 625 9.95 37.91 -34.93
N TRP A 626 9.66 38.40 -36.13
CA TRP A 626 10.51 39.38 -36.80
C TRP A 626 10.52 40.73 -36.08
N LEU A 627 9.36 41.24 -35.63
CA LEU A 627 9.32 42.48 -34.82
C LEU A 627 10.08 42.34 -33.50
N ASP A 628 9.97 41.19 -32.83
CA ASP A 628 10.71 40.90 -31.60
C ASP A 628 12.23 40.92 -31.89
N SER A 629 12.67 40.35 -33.02
CA SER A 629 14.08 40.38 -33.44
C SER A 629 14.60 41.80 -33.71
N ILE A 630 13.77 42.67 -34.29
CA ILE A 630 14.11 44.08 -34.53
C ILE A 630 14.23 44.82 -33.20
N GLN A 631 13.28 44.63 -32.30
CA GLN A 631 13.29 45.31 -31.01
C GLN A 631 14.54 44.95 -30.20
N LEU A 632 14.93 43.67 -30.21
CA LEU A 632 16.13 43.18 -29.54
C LEU A 632 17.43 43.73 -30.18
N ALA A 633 17.48 43.85 -31.50
CA ALA A 633 18.70 44.24 -32.22
C ALA A 633 18.91 45.75 -32.31
N GLN A 634 17.84 46.53 -32.45
CA GLN A 634 17.89 47.95 -32.82
C GLN A 634 17.09 48.87 -31.88
N GLY A 635 16.50 48.31 -30.83
CA GLY A 635 15.68 49.03 -29.86
C GLY A 635 14.23 49.23 -30.31
N GLU A 636 13.49 50.01 -29.54
CA GLU A 636 12.03 50.12 -29.67
C GLU A 636 11.57 50.93 -30.90
N LEU A 637 12.27 52.01 -31.27
CA LEU A 637 11.81 52.95 -32.30
C LEU A 637 11.61 52.31 -33.70
N PRO A 638 12.53 51.47 -34.22
CA PRO A 638 12.36 50.85 -35.54
C PRO A 638 11.10 49.96 -35.64
N VAL A 639 10.61 49.40 -34.53
CA VAL A 639 9.37 48.61 -34.50
C VAL A 639 8.17 49.47 -34.95
N TYR A 640 8.10 50.71 -34.48
CA TYR A 640 7.05 51.67 -34.86
C TYR A 640 7.13 51.99 -36.36
N ASP A 641 8.34 52.26 -36.87
CA ASP A 641 8.54 52.58 -38.30
C ASP A 641 8.16 51.41 -39.22
N HIS A 642 8.44 50.18 -38.80
CA HIS A 642 8.06 48.98 -39.54
C HIS A 642 6.55 48.73 -39.49
N PHE A 643 5.93 48.94 -38.32
CA PHE A 643 4.48 48.84 -38.18
C PHE A 643 3.75 49.91 -38.99
N ASP A 644 4.22 51.16 -39.00
CA ASP A 644 3.59 52.26 -39.75
C ASP A 644 3.66 52.06 -41.27
N ARG A 645 4.77 51.50 -41.78
CA ARG A 645 4.87 51.10 -43.20
C ARG A 645 3.88 50.01 -43.55
N TRP A 646 3.76 49.01 -42.70
CA TRP A 646 2.76 47.94 -42.88
C TRP A 646 1.33 48.50 -42.81
N LEU A 647 1.06 49.40 -41.86
CA LEU A 647 -0.24 50.04 -41.69
C LEU A 647 -0.62 50.92 -42.90
N ALA A 648 0.34 51.52 -43.60
CA ALA A 648 0.09 52.22 -44.86
C ALA A 648 -0.46 51.29 -45.95
N LEU A 649 0.05 50.05 -46.05
CA LEU A 649 -0.50 49.05 -46.98
C LEU A 649 -1.94 48.67 -46.61
N VAL A 650 -2.23 48.56 -45.31
CA VAL A 650 -3.61 48.33 -44.81
C VAL A 650 -4.52 49.48 -45.18
N GLU A 651 -4.06 50.72 -45.01
CA GLU A 651 -4.81 51.92 -45.31
C GLU A 651 -5.13 52.08 -46.80
N GLU A 652 -4.16 51.84 -47.69
CA GLU A 652 -4.40 51.84 -49.15
C GLU A 652 -5.52 50.87 -49.55
N LEU A 653 -5.58 49.70 -48.91
CA LEU A 653 -6.61 48.71 -49.16
C LEU A 653 -7.98 49.16 -48.60
N LEU A 654 -8.00 49.76 -47.41
CA LEU A 654 -9.21 50.35 -46.83
C LEU A 654 -9.76 51.50 -47.66
N GLU A 655 -8.89 52.30 -48.29
CA GLU A 655 -9.29 53.36 -49.21
C GLU A 655 -10.02 52.82 -50.44
N ARG A 656 -9.47 51.76 -51.06
CA ARG A 656 -10.06 51.10 -52.24
C ARG A 656 -11.42 50.48 -51.94
N GLU A 657 -11.57 49.89 -50.76
CA GLU A 657 -12.80 49.24 -50.31
C GLU A 657 -13.80 50.21 -49.66
N GLU A 658 -13.45 51.50 -49.56
CA GLU A 658 -14.21 52.56 -48.89
C GLU A 658 -14.58 52.26 -47.42
N ARG A 659 -13.70 51.55 -46.69
CA ARG A 659 -13.94 51.14 -45.30
C ARG A 659 -13.13 51.96 -44.30
N ILE A 660 -13.56 51.93 -43.04
CA ILE A 660 -12.89 52.57 -41.92
C ILE A 660 -12.49 51.52 -40.89
N LEU A 661 -11.21 51.46 -40.54
CA LEU A 661 -10.69 50.58 -39.49
C LEU A 661 -10.82 51.27 -38.12
N ILE A 662 -11.45 50.59 -37.16
CA ILE A 662 -11.59 51.08 -35.78
C ILE A 662 -10.74 50.20 -34.88
N LEU A 663 -9.70 50.76 -34.27
CA LEU A 663 -8.90 50.09 -33.26
C LEU A 663 -9.51 50.39 -31.88
N ALA A 664 -10.17 49.39 -31.30
CA ALA A 664 -10.91 49.53 -30.06
C ALA A 664 -10.14 48.88 -28.90
N PHE A 665 -9.59 49.71 -28.02
CA PHE A 665 -8.80 49.32 -26.86
C PHE A 665 -9.65 49.44 -25.58
N ASP A 666 -9.99 48.30 -24.98
CA ASP A 666 -10.77 48.22 -23.74
C ASP A 666 -9.86 48.17 -22.52
N GLU A 667 -10.38 48.64 -21.39
CA GLU A 667 -9.66 48.80 -20.12
C GLU A 667 -8.37 49.64 -20.28
N PHE A 668 -8.50 50.81 -20.90
CA PHE A 668 -7.36 51.69 -21.21
C PHE A 668 -6.57 52.17 -19.98
N GLU A 669 -7.14 52.08 -18.77
CA GLU A 669 -6.41 52.32 -17.52
C GLU A 669 -5.15 51.47 -17.39
N GLN A 670 -5.16 50.24 -17.93
CA GLN A 670 -4.04 49.30 -17.82
C GLN A 670 -2.76 49.85 -18.43
N ILE A 671 -2.85 50.78 -19.39
CA ILE A 671 -1.68 51.44 -19.97
C ILE A 671 -0.93 52.27 -18.92
N SER A 672 -1.65 52.86 -17.95
CA SER A 672 -1.02 53.66 -16.88
C SER A 672 -0.23 52.82 -15.88
N ASP A 673 -0.62 51.56 -15.66
CA ASP A 673 0.08 50.66 -14.74
C ASP A 673 1.46 50.22 -15.29
N ILE A 674 1.65 50.27 -16.61
CA ILE A 674 2.92 49.93 -17.30
C ILE A 674 4.01 50.95 -17.02
N GLU A 675 3.67 52.21 -16.74
CA GLU A 675 4.64 53.29 -16.46
C GLU A 675 5.62 52.89 -15.34
N SER A 676 5.15 52.08 -14.39
CA SER A 676 5.95 51.53 -13.28
C SER A 676 6.88 50.38 -13.67
N THR A 677 6.59 49.67 -14.76
CA THR A 677 7.29 48.43 -15.18
C THR A 677 8.40 48.65 -16.21
N GLY A 678 8.39 49.78 -16.93
CA GLY A 678 9.45 50.15 -17.89
C GLY A 678 9.54 49.32 -19.18
N ASN A 679 8.58 48.42 -19.43
CA ASN A 679 8.64 47.46 -20.54
C ASN A 679 8.23 48.04 -21.91
N LEU A 680 7.58 49.20 -21.94
CA LEU A 680 7.10 49.88 -23.14
C LEU A 680 7.21 51.40 -22.95
N ASN A 681 7.79 52.12 -23.92
CA ASN A 681 7.92 53.56 -23.82
C ASN A 681 6.59 54.26 -24.14
N LEU A 682 5.85 54.64 -23.09
CA LEU A 682 4.54 55.30 -23.20
C LEU A 682 4.58 56.59 -24.02
N LYS A 683 5.71 57.33 -24.00
CA LYS A 683 5.85 58.55 -24.80
C LYS A 683 5.86 58.24 -26.30
N LEU A 684 6.56 57.17 -26.71
CA LEU A 684 6.56 56.72 -28.11
C LEU A 684 5.18 56.19 -28.52
N LEU A 685 4.53 55.40 -27.66
CA LEU A 685 3.18 54.90 -27.91
C LEU A 685 2.14 56.02 -28.07
N PHE A 686 2.13 57.01 -27.19
CA PHE A 686 1.19 58.12 -27.28
C PHE A 686 1.48 59.05 -28.46
N ASN A 687 2.76 59.26 -28.81
CA ASN A 687 3.12 59.93 -30.04
C ASN A 687 2.59 59.18 -31.27
N TRP A 688 2.67 57.85 -31.26
CA TRP A 688 2.14 57.01 -32.33
C TRP A 688 0.61 57.11 -32.42
N PHE A 689 -0.13 56.96 -31.32
CA PHE A 689 -1.59 57.16 -31.33
C PHE A 689 -1.96 58.54 -31.89
N ARG A 690 -1.26 59.59 -31.46
CA ARG A 690 -1.47 60.95 -31.97
C ARG A 690 -1.20 61.05 -33.47
N SER A 691 -0.12 60.45 -33.96
CA SER A 691 0.19 60.39 -35.40
C SER A 691 -0.92 59.69 -36.19
N VAL A 692 -1.44 58.57 -35.69
CA VAL A 692 -2.58 57.86 -36.30
C VAL A 692 -3.81 58.76 -36.38
N ILE A 693 -4.16 59.44 -35.28
CA ILE A 693 -5.32 60.34 -35.24
C ILE A 693 -5.18 61.50 -36.24
N GLN A 694 -3.96 62.03 -36.42
CA GLN A 694 -3.72 63.21 -37.25
C GLN A 694 -3.54 62.90 -38.74
N ASN A 695 -2.89 61.78 -39.07
CA ASN A 695 -2.35 61.54 -40.40
C ASN A 695 -3.03 60.39 -41.16
N ARG A 696 -3.97 59.66 -40.54
CA ARG A 696 -4.54 58.42 -41.09
C ARG A 696 -6.05 58.51 -41.29
N PRO A 697 -6.54 59.03 -42.44
CA PRO A 697 -7.95 59.30 -42.66
C PRO A 697 -8.83 58.06 -42.81
N ARG A 698 -8.31 56.83 -42.87
CA ARG A 698 -9.14 55.60 -42.83
C ARG A 698 -9.11 54.88 -41.47
N LEU A 699 -8.44 55.45 -40.48
CA LEU A 699 -8.31 54.85 -39.15
C LEU A 699 -9.04 55.68 -38.09
N ALA A 700 -9.57 55.01 -37.08
CA ALA A 700 -10.13 55.62 -35.89
C ALA A 700 -9.71 54.84 -34.64
N LEU A 701 -9.38 55.58 -33.58
CA LEU A 701 -9.04 54.99 -32.29
C LEU A 701 -10.22 55.13 -31.33
N LEU A 702 -10.58 54.04 -30.67
CA LEU A 702 -11.61 53.99 -29.64
C LEU A 702 -11.02 53.41 -28.36
N PHE A 703 -11.11 54.14 -27.27
CA PHE A 703 -10.68 53.71 -25.94
C PHE A 703 -11.89 53.49 -25.05
N SER A 704 -11.84 52.50 -24.15
CA SER A 704 -12.89 52.23 -23.16
C SER A 704 -12.31 52.02 -21.78
N GLY A 705 -12.93 52.64 -20.76
CA GLY A 705 -12.52 52.50 -19.35
C GLY A 705 -13.50 53.13 -18.36
N ALA A 706 -13.16 53.06 -17.08
CA ALA A 706 -13.88 53.67 -15.97
C ALA A 706 -13.44 55.11 -15.65
N LYS A 707 -12.14 55.43 -15.78
CA LYS A 707 -11.55 56.75 -15.50
C LYS A 707 -11.67 57.67 -16.73
N MET A 708 -11.68 58.98 -16.52
CA MET A 708 -11.50 59.92 -17.64
C MET A 708 -10.01 60.04 -18.00
N ILE A 709 -9.71 60.39 -19.26
CA ILE A 709 -8.32 60.63 -19.71
C ILE A 709 -7.64 61.73 -18.86
N GLY A 710 -8.40 62.71 -18.37
CA GLY A 710 -7.88 63.77 -17.48
C GLY A 710 -7.47 63.26 -16.09
N ASP A 711 -8.06 62.15 -15.63
CA ASP A 711 -7.80 61.55 -14.32
C ASP A 711 -6.54 60.67 -14.32
N MET A 712 -5.91 60.47 -15.49
CA MET A 712 -4.69 59.67 -15.66
C MET A 712 -3.39 60.49 -15.57
N GLY A 713 -3.49 61.81 -15.37
CA GLY A 713 -2.34 62.69 -15.13
C GLY A 713 -2.19 63.81 -16.17
N ARG A 714 -1.48 64.89 -15.79
CA ARG A 714 -1.32 66.11 -16.62
C ARG A 714 -0.59 65.87 -17.94
N SER A 715 0.21 64.80 -18.06
CA SER A 715 0.93 64.43 -19.29
C SER A 715 0.03 63.83 -20.38
N TRP A 716 -1.08 63.18 -20.02
CA TRP A 716 -1.94 62.45 -20.96
C TRP A 716 -2.87 63.35 -21.78
N ALA A 717 -3.38 64.42 -21.17
CA ALA A 717 -4.30 65.36 -21.82
C ALA A 717 -3.67 66.05 -23.05
N GLY A 718 -2.34 66.21 -23.09
CA GLY A 718 -1.62 66.82 -24.21
C GLY A 718 -1.53 65.95 -25.47
N TYR A 719 -1.71 64.62 -25.34
CA TYR A 719 -1.69 63.68 -26.47
C TYR A 719 -3.07 63.49 -27.12
N PHE A 720 -4.13 63.75 -26.36
CA PHE A 720 -5.51 63.50 -26.76
C PHE A 720 -6.33 64.79 -26.79
N VAL A 721 -5.99 65.69 -27.72
CA VAL A 721 -6.56 67.06 -27.80
C VAL A 721 -7.98 67.08 -28.37
N ASN A 722 -8.33 66.15 -29.26
CA ASN A 722 -9.65 66.05 -29.91
C ASN A 722 -10.32 64.70 -29.61
N VAL A 723 -10.85 64.56 -28.39
CA VAL A 723 -11.54 63.33 -27.93
C VAL A 723 -13.05 63.54 -27.84
N GLU A 724 -13.80 62.74 -28.59
CA GLU A 724 -15.24 62.59 -28.45
C GLU A 724 -15.54 61.66 -27.27
N ARG A 725 -16.06 62.23 -26.19
CA ARG A 725 -16.34 61.51 -24.94
C ARG A 725 -17.78 61.02 -24.93
N ILE A 726 -17.96 59.71 -24.90
CA ILE A 726 -19.29 59.08 -24.90
C ILE A 726 -19.48 58.36 -23.57
N LYS A 727 -20.38 58.90 -22.75
CA LYS A 727 -20.73 58.35 -21.44
C LYS A 727 -21.65 57.14 -21.60
N VAL A 728 -21.22 55.97 -21.14
CA VAL A 728 -22.05 54.77 -21.01
C VAL A 728 -22.70 54.79 -19.63
N SER A 729 -23.93 55.27 -19.56
CA SER A 729 -24.72 55.36 -18.33
C SER A 729 -25.64 54.15 -18.14
N PHE A 730 -26.55 54.20 -17.17
CA PHE A 730 -27.65 53.24 -17.04
C PHE A 730 -28.44 53.08 -18.36
N LEU A 731 -29.08 51.92 -18.54
CA LEU A 731 -30.04 51.71 -19.62
C LEU A 731 -31.24 52.66 -19.46
N ARG A 732 -31.92 52.98 -20.57
CA ARG A 732 -33.20 53.68 -20.49
C ARG A 732 -34.22 52.79 -19.81
N GLU A 733 -35.21 53.39 -19.16
CA GLU A 733 -36.24 52.66 -18.42
C GLU A 733 -36.91 51.58 -19.27
N GLN A 734 -37.28 51.91 -20.51
CA GLN A 734 -37.87 50.94 -21.45
C GLN A 734 -36.93 49.79 -21.80
N ASP A 735 -35.65 50.09 -22.12
CA ASP A 735 -34.64 49.08 -22.47
C ASP A 735 -34.38 48.12 -21.28
N ALA A 736 -34.36 48.66 -20.05
CA ALA A 736 -34.20 47.87 -18.83
C ALA A 736 -35.44 47.01 -18.54
N TYR A 737 -36.64 47.57 -18.72
CA TYR A 737 -37.90 46.85 -18.57
C TYR A 737 -37.98 45.68 -19.56
N ASP A 738 -37.67 45.92 -20.83
CA ASP A 738 -37.69 44.90 -21.87
C ASP A 738 -36.67 43.78 -21.60
N LEU A 739 -35.46 44.12 -21.11
CA LEU A 739 -34.46 43.12 -20.70
C LEU A 739 -34.91 42.27 -19.50
N ILE A 740 -35.68 42.83 -18.57
CA ILE A 740 -36.17 42.12 -17.37
C ILE A 740 -37.36 41.21 -17.73
N VAL A 741 -38.33 41.74 -18.48
CA VAL A 741 -39.60 41.06 -18.76
C VAL A 741 -39.48 40.11 -19.95
N ARG A 742 -38.59 40.40 -20.91
CA ARG A 742 -38.38 39.62 -22.15
C ARG A 742 -36.90 39.47 -22.49
N PRO A 743 -36.10 38.79 -21.65
CA PRO A 743 -34.66 38.65 -21.87
C PRO A 743 -34.28 37.92 -23.16
N VAL A 744 -35.15 37.05 -23.69
CA VAL A 744 -34.96 36.38 -24.98
C VAL A 744 -36.15 36.74 -25.87
N PRO A 745 -36.02 37.67 -26.83
CA PRO A 745 -37.16 38.17 -27.63
C PRO A 745 -37.83 37.14 -28.56
N HIS A 746 -37.39 35.88 -28.54
CA HIS A 746 -37.90 34.78 -29.37
C HIS A 746 -38.37 33.54 -28.57
N ILE A 747 -38.49 33.67 -27.25
CA ILE A 747 -39.23 32.76 -26.35
C ILE A 747 -40.27 33.62 -25.64
#